data_AF-A0A8J9YR71-F1
#
_entry.id   AF-A0A8J9YR71-F1
#
_cell.length_a   1.000
_cell.length_b   1.000
_cell.length_c   1.000
_cell.angle_alpha   90.00
_cell.angle_beta   90.00
_cell.angle_gamma   90.00
#
_symmetry.space_group_name_H-M   'P 1'
#
loop_
_entity.id
_entity.type
_entity.pdbx_description
1 polymer ?
#
loop_
_entity_poly.entity_id
_entity_poly.type
_entity_poly.pdbx_seq_one_letter_code
_entity_poly.pdbx_strand_id
1 'polypeptide(L)'
;MDPLKSSRFLLGFVNVLLLFQLVSGQQDVTCDKTGPCSCRLSDGSGEINLRPLVTANPSFKDYPATITPDDYLYSWNPCEPFTEGLCKNVSVCQKKKDGTAYMGLGVQDSMETDVSVDPDTGETVVSFAYSSADDERASLVVTKCTTGETNFTVEGQTVMNTYVFQLESPCACVNAGSECAGQQPPTCDKTGPCSCNMSDGSGEVDLSPLLAGNPTYKDLLATTVPDAYLYSWNPCQSFTEGQCQDVAVCQKKNDGSEYEDIGTQDSVEVSSSQDPDTGETLINFAYTSLDGERTSLVLAKCMTGQTSVVVEGEIVKDSYLIQLSSPCACPGAGPDCAGLKPVTCEKTGPCSCSMSDGSGEVNLQLLLSGNPTFRDYNSTIFPDDFLYSWNPCEPFSEGSCKDVAACKSASDGSEYYDLGKQDSVQISGGKDASSGDVVVSFAYLSEDGERDSMVVATCTTGDTTTFTAEGQTTENSYSFQLESPCACPNADPLCAGRQTPTCDKTGPCSCRMSDGTGEVDLSPLLAGNPTFKDVPATEVPDDFLYSWNPCEPFDEGSCQGVAICQKKNDGSAYYDLGRHDSVEIQASQDPITGASAVSFGYTSADGQRSSLIIATCTTGDTEFTVDGQDVPNSYLFQLSSPCACPGADADCAGLIPINPTPSPREGLGGGTVFLIIAVSAITGYFLVGAIFNKVIRGKQGSEVIPNVQFWKSLPGYIKSGVSFLISPCRKTTTYEQI
;
A
#
# COMPACT_ATOMS: atom_id res chain seq x y z
N MET A 1 -13.01 38.64 35.57
CA MET A 1 -13.22 38.46 34.12
C MET A 1 -14.68 38.06 33.95
N ASP A 2 -15.42 38.73 33.08
CA ASP A 2 -16.88 38.55 32.94
C ASP A 2 -17.21 37.15 32.38
N PRO A 3 -17.95 36.30 33.12
CA PRO A 3 -18.33 34.95 32.65
C PRO A 3 -19.29 34.98 31.44
N LEU A 4 -19.83 36.15 31.08
CA LEU A 4 -20.71 36.37 29.93
C LEU A 4 -19.96 36.56 28.59
N LYS A 5 -18.63 36.73 28.61
CA LYS A 5 -17.83 36.99 27.40
C LYS A 5 -17.23 35.70 26.79
N SER A 6 -16.74 34.79 27.63
CA SER A 6 -16.24 33.45 27.24
C SER A 6 -17.33 32.60 26.56
N SER A 7 -18.56 32.65 27.07
CA SER A 7 -19.73 31.98 26.50
C SER A 7 -20.09 32.44 25.07
N ARG A 8 -19.75 33.66 24.65
CA ARG A 8 -20.15 34.18 23.32
C ARG A 8 -19.23 33.76 22.17
N PHE A 9 -17.97 33.43 22.44
CA PHE A 9 -17.06 32.93 21.42
C PHE A 9 -17.37 31.44 21.14
N LEU A 10 -17.55 30.64 22.20
CA LEU A 10 -17.89 29.22 22.11
C LEU A 10 -19.30 28.93 21.58
N LEU A 11 -20.35 29.69 21.99
CA LEU A 11 -21.70 29.53 21.40
C LEU A 11 -21.78 29.90 19.91
N GLY A 12 -20.87 30.75 19.43
CA GLY A 12 -20.74 31.07 18.00
C GLY A 12 -20.07 29.94 17.21
N PHE A 13 -19.09 29.26 17.82
CA PHE A 13 -18.30 28.19 17.21
C PHE A 13 -19.08 26.88 17.03
N VAL A 14 -19.84 26.44 18.04
CA VAL A 14 -20.66 25.20 17.95
C VAL A 14 -21.75 25.34 16.87
N ASN A 15 -22.30 26.53 16.66
CA ASN A 15 -23.31 26.78 15.63
C ASN A 15 -22.78 26.80 14.19
N VAL A 16 -21.48 27.01 13.97
CA VAL A 16 -20.90 27.05 12.61
C VAL A 16 -20.65 25.65 12.04
N LEU A 17 -20.45 24.64 12.90
CA LEU A 17 -20.42 23.23 12.52
C LEU A 17 -21.83 22.64 12.22
N LEU A 18 -22.89 23.28 12.70
CA LEU A 18 -24.30 22.82 12.62
C LEU A 18 -25.05 23.19 11.32
N LEU A 19 -24.40 23.75 10.30
CA LEU A 19 -25.09 24.16 9.05
C LEU A 19 -25.22 23.05 7.99
N PHE A 20 -24.70 21.86 8.23
CA PHE A 20 -25.14 20.64 7.54
C PHE A 20 -25.92 19.79 8.55
N GLN A 21 -27.10 19.31 8.18
CA GLN A 21 -28.07 18.51 8.98
C GLN A 21 -29.30 19.30 9.52
N LEU A 22 -30.08 19.88 8.61
CA LEU A 22 -31.53 19.99 8.81
C LEU A 22 -32.18 18.84 8.04
N VAL A 23 -32.48 17.71 8.71
CA VAL A 23 -33.73 16.90 8.63
C VAL A 23 -33.49 15.61 9.44
N SER A 24 -33.82 15.62 10.73
CA SER A 24 -34.48 14.50 11.44
C SER A 24 -34.55 14.84 12.93
N GLY A 25 -35.73 14.74 13.52
CA GLY A 25 -35.93 14.97 14.96
C GLY A 25 -35.29 13.87 15.80
N GLN A 26 -34.00 14.02 16.08
CA GLN A 26 -33.26 13.20 17.04
C GLN A 26 -32.90 14.09 18.24
N GLN A 27 -33.06 13.55 19.44
CA GLN A 27 -32.87 14.26 20.69
C GLN A 27 -31.37 14.52 20.89
N ASP A 28 -30.96 15.80 20.92
CA ASP A 28 -29.56 16.20 21.13
C ASP A 28 -29.04 15.63 22.45
N VAL A 29 -28.19 14.61 22.37
CA VAL A 29 -27.46 14.07 23.53
C VAL A 29 -26.36 15.06 23.86
N THR A 30 -26.25 15.47 25.13
CA THR A 30 -25.26 16.43 25.62
C THR A 30 -24.45 15.80 26.75
N CYS A 31 -23.20 16.23 26.96
CA CYS A 31 -22.41 15.81 28.10
C CYS A 31 -22.35 16.92 29.17
N ASP A 32 -23.01 16.69 30.30
CA ASP A 32 -23.01 17.62 31.43
C ASP A 32 -21.75 17.41 32.27
N LYS A 33 -20.89 18.43 32.35
CA LYS A 33 -19.62 18.37 33.11
C LYS A 33 -19.86 17.98 34.57
N THR A 34 -19.20 16.91 35.01
CA THR A 34 -19.21 16.45 36.41
C THR A 34 -17.90 16.76 37.13
N GLY A 35 -16.85 17.10 36.39
CA GLY A 35 -15.53 17.39 36.92
C GLY A 35 -14.62 18.04 35.87
N PRO A 36 -13.32 18.18 36.16
CA PRO A 36 -12.36 18.87 35.29
C PRO A 36 -11.99 18.08 34.03
N CYS A 37 -12.35 16.80 33.96
CA CYS A 37 -12.10 15.89 32.82
C CYS A 37 -13.15 14.76 32.76
N SER A 38 -14.34 15.04 33.27
CA SER A 38 -15.42 14.07 33.35
C SER A 38 -16.76 14.73 33.06
N CYS A 39 -17.64 13.99 32.41
CA CYS A 39 -18.98 14.46 32.07
C CYS A 39 -19.97 13.30 31.99
N ARG A 40 -21.24 13.59 32.28
CA ARG A 40 -22.34 12.63 32.26
C ARG A 40 -23.25 12.91 31.08
N LEU A 41 -23.54 11.87 30.30
CA LEU A 41 -24.41 11.97 29.14
C LEU A 41 -25.88 12.16 29.56
N SER A 42 -26.57 13.10 28.91
CA SER A 42 -27.93 13.53 29.26
C SER A 42 -29.01 12.49 28.93
N ASP A 43 -28.69 11.51 28.09
CA ASP A 43 -29.54 10.34 27.79
C ASP A 43 -29.52 9.27 28.89
N GLY A 44 -28.67 9.44 29.91
CA GLY A 44 -28.53 8.53 31.04
C GLY A 44 -27.69 7.28 30.76
N SER A 45 -26.99 7.22 29.61
CA SER A 45 -26.10 6.11 29.25
C SER A 45 -24.92 5.94 30.21
N GLY A 46 -24.45 7.04 30.82
CA GLY A 46 -23.45 6.98 31.87
C GLY A 46 -22.52 8.19 31.92
N GLU A 47 -21.35 7.99 32.51
CA GLU A 47 -20.33 9.02 32.71
C GLU A 47 -19.00 8.61 32.06
N ILE A 48 -18.39 9.55 31.35
CA ILE A 48 -17.01 9.44 30.88
C ILE A 48 -16.13 10.15 31.89
N ASN A 49 -15.03 9.51 32.29
CA ASN A 49 -14.12 10.04 33.29
C ASN A 49 -12.68 9.71 32.92
N LEU A 50 -11.94 10.72 32.45
CA LEU A 50 -10.55 10.59 32.04
C LEU A 50 -9.56 10.64 33.20
N ARG A 51 -10.02 10.74 34.45
CA ARG A 51 -9.14 10.84 35.62
C ARG A 51 -8.14 9.69 35.78
N PRO A 52 -8.46 8.44 35.43
CA PRO A 52 -7.48 7.37 35.48
C PRO A 52 -6.26 7.61 34.57
N LEU A 53 -6.38 8.43 33.52
CA LEU A 53 -5.27 8.78 32.63
C LEU A 53 -4.25 9.75 33.25
N VAL A 54 -4.52 10.29 34.45
CA VAL A 54 -3.60 11.20 35.13
C VAL A 54 -2.57 10.40 35.93
N THR A 55 -1.56 9.94 35.22
CA THR A 55 -0.44 9.13 35.73
C THR A 55 0.82 9.95 35.98
N ALA A 56 1.00 11.04 35.21
CA ALA A 56 2.13 11.95 35.25
C ALA A 56 1.65 13.42 35.12
N ASN A 57 2.59 14.38 35.19
CA ASN A 57 2.25 15.81 35.10
C ASN A 57 3.27 16.57 34.23
N PRO A 58 3.01 16.78 32.91
CA PRO A 58 1.81 16.39 32.16
C PRO A 58 1.70 14.87 31.94
N SER A 59 0.47 14.38 31.70
CA SER A 59 0.21 12.96 31.46
C SER A 59 0.71 12.54 30.08
N PHE A 60 0.47 13.35 29.05
CA PHE A 60 1.02 13.17 27.71
C PHE A 60 2.03 14.28 27.49
N LYS A 61 3.31 13.93 27.30
CA LYS A 61 4.40 14.90 27.26
C LYS A 61 5.20 14.80 25.97
N ASP A 62 5.48 15.95 25.36
CA ASP A 62 6.41 16.11 24.24
C ASP A 62 6.05 15.24 23.00
N TYR A 63 4.75 15.13 22.66
CA TYR A 63 4.29 14.40 21.47
C TYR A 63 4.44 15.25 20.19
N PRO A 64 5.02 14.72 19.10
CA PRO A 64 5.06 15.41 17.81
C PRO A 64 3.72 15.31 17.07
N ALA A 65 3.43 16.28 16.20
CA ALA A 65 2.31 16.20 15.28
C ALA A 65 2.55 15.11 14.21
N THR A 66 1.59 14.20 14.04
CA THR A 66 1.71 13.04 13.13
C THR A 66 0.97 13.23 11.81
N ILE A 67 -0.11 14.03 11.79
CA ILE A 67 -0.89 14.27 10.55
C ILE A 67 -0.36 15.47 9.80
N THR A 68 -0.12 16.59 10.50
CA THR A 68 0.55 17.77 9.94
C THR A 68 1.83 18.01 10.73
N PRO A 69 2.95 17.36 10.35
CA PRO A 69 4.23 17.54 11.04
C PRO A 69 4.62 19.01 11.10
N ASP A 70 5.05 19.46 12.27
CA ASP A 70 5.48 20.83 12.53
C ASP A 70 6.72 20.88 13.44
N ASP A 71 7.23 22.09 13.69
CA ASP A 71 8.42 22.33 14.52
C ASP A 71 8.15 22.27 16.03
N TYR A 72 7.02 21.72 16.45
CA TYR A 72 6.56 21.76 17.82
C TYR A 72 6.35 20.36 18.42
N LEU A 73 6.39 20.33 19.75
CA LEU A 73 6.05 19.22 20.62
C LEU A 73 4.88 19.66 21.49
N TYR A 74 3.96 18.74 21.74
CA TYR A 74 2.70 19.01 22.40
C TYR A 74 2.56 18.17 23.66
N SER A 75 2.16 18.84 24.73
CA SER A 75 1.94 18.23 26.03
C SER A 75 0.51 18.52 26.50
N TRP A 76 -0.17 17.50 27.02
CA TRP A 76 -1.53 17.59 27.51
C TRP A 76 -1.70 16.88 28.86
N ASN A 77 -2.53 17.47 29.73
CA ASN A 77 -2.96 16.84 30.96
C ASN A 77 -4.48 17.00 31.13
N PRO A 78 -5.28 15.91 31.13
CA PRO A 78 -6.74 16.01 31.08
C PRO A 78 -7.35 16.66 32.32
N CYS A 79 -6.90 16.33 33.53
CA CYS A 79 -7.63 16.67 34.76
C CYS A 79 -6.91 17.65 35.69
N GLU A 80 -5.60 17.82 35.55
CA GLU A 80 -4.77 18.64 36.44
C GLU A 80 -3.91 19.61 35.61
N PRO A 81 -3.81 20.89 35.99
CA PRO A 81 -2.96 21.84 35.29
C PRO A 81 -1.49 21.53 35.56
N PHE A 82 -0.64 21.78 34.57
CA PHE A 82 0.79 21.54 34.63
C PHE A 82 1.62 22.77 34.29
N THR A 83 2.92 22.66 34.47
CA THR A 83 3.89 23.70 34.14
C THR A 83 5.06 23.12 33.39
N GLU A 84 5.33 23.69 32.22
CA GLU A 84 6.41 23.27 31.31
C GLU A 84 7.03 24.51 30.66
N GLY A 85 8.31 24.78 30.90
CA GLY A 85 8.96 26.00 30.42
C GLY A 85 8.19 27.27 30.77
N LEU A 86 7.74 28.03 29.77
CA LEU A 86 6.91 29.24 29.96
C LEU A 86 5.40 28.97 30.03
N CYS A 87 4.95 27.77 29.69
CA CYS A 87 3.56 27.36 29.93
C CYS A 87 3.35 27.17 31.44
N LYS A 88 2.62 28.09 32.08
CA LYS A 88 2.34 28.05 33.53
C LYS A 88 0.87 27.78 33.78
N ASN A 89 0.57 26.76 34.58
CA ASN A 89 -0.78 26.39 34.99
C ASN A 89 -1.73 26.19 33.79
N VAL A 90 -1.26 25.43 32.81
CA VAL A 90 -2.00 25.11 31.56
C VAL A 90 -2.45 23.66 31.56
N SER A 91 -3.42 23.33 30.71
CA SER A 91 -3.82 21.95 30.40
C SER A 91 -3.23 21.46 29.09
N VAL A 92 -2.89 22.38 28.19
CA VAL A 92 -2.23 22.09 26.91
C VAL A 92 -1.07 23.06 26.73
N CYS A 93 0.12 22.54 26.44
CA CYS A 93 1.30 23.32 26.10
C CYS A 93 1.86 22.87 24.76
N GLN A 94 2.27 23.83 23.95
CA GLN A 94 3.09 23.62 22.77
C GLN A 94 4.48 24.19 23.05
N LYS A 95 5.52 23.44 22.69
CA LYS A 95 6.92 23.82 22.85
C LYS A 95 7.62 23.62 21.52
N LYS A 96 8.44 24.58 21.08
CA LYS A 96 9.25 24.41 19.87
C LYS A 96 10.30 23.34 20.11
N LYS A 97 10.60 22.48 19.13
CA LYS A 97 11.52 21.34 19.26
C LYS A 97 12.90 21.77 19.79
N ASP A 98 13.39 22.95 19.38
CA ASP A 98 14.62 23.58 19.85
C ASP A 98 14.59 24.10 21.31
N GLY A 99 13.43 24.01 21.98
CA GLY A 99 13.22 24.45 23.36
C GLY A 99 13.21 25.97 23.56
N THR A 100 13.25 26.77 22.50
CA THR A 100 13.37 28.24 22.56
C THR A 100 12.03 28.95 22.81
N ALA A 101 10.92 28.32 22.43
CA ALA A 101 9.59 28.91 22.52
C ALA A 101 8.58 27.94 23.17
N TYR A 102 7.65 28.52 23.92
CA TYR A 102 6.56 27.81 24.60
C TYR A 102 5.28 28.62 24.44
N MET A 103 4.18 27.93 24.22
CA MET A 103 2.89 28.51 23.95
C MET A 103 1.79 27.74 24.68
N GLY A 104 1.06 28.42 25.55
CA GLY A 104 -0.09 27.82 26.26
C GLY A 104 -1.30 27.76 25.35
N LEU A 105 -1.82 26.57 25.08
CA LEU A 105 -2.93 26.34 24.14
C LEU A 105 -4.28 26.08 24.83
N GLY A 106 -4.29 25.92 26.15
CA GLY A 106 -5.50 25.65 26.91
C GLY A 106 -5.28 25.75 28.41
N VAL A 107 -6.26 26.27 29.17
CA VAL A 107 -6.26 26.25 30.64
C VAL A 107 -7.40 25.39 31.18
N GLN A 108 -7.20 24.78 32.36
CA GLN A 108 -8.14 23.79 32.88
C GLN A 108 -9.53 24.36 33.18
N ASP A 109 -9.58 25.60 33.64
CA ASP A 109 -10.84 26.29 33.97
C ASP A 109 -11.70 26.60 32.73
N SER A 110 -11.12 26.50 31.53
CA SER A 110 -11.82 26.74 30.26
C SER A 110 -12.38 25.48 29.62
N MET A 111 -12.17 24.30 30.21
CA MET A 111 -12.57 23.03 29.61
C MET A 111 -14.06 23.02 29.29
N GLU A 112 -14.42 22.76 28.03
CA GLU A 112 -15.77 22.50 27.51
C GLU A 112 -15.89 21.10 26.91
N THR A 113 -17.11 20.55 26.87
CA THR A 113 -17.37 19.22 26.32
C THR A 113 -18.40 19.32 25.20
N ASP A 114 -18.15 18.62 24.10
CA ASP A 114 -19.09 18.50 22.98
C ASP A 114 -19.37 17.02 22.70
N VAL A 115 -20.56 16.72 22.16
CA VAL A 115 -20.99 15.35 21.84
C VAL A 115 -21.42 15.30 20.40
N SER A 116 -20.78 14.43 19.62
CA SER A 116 -21.22 14.08 18.28
C SER A 116 -21.56 12.60 18.22
N VAL A 117 -22.45 12.24 17.30
CA VAL A 117 -22.74 10.83 16.99
C VAL A 117 -22.23 10.58 15.59
N ASP A 118 -21.34 9.60 15.46
CA ASP A 118 -20.88 9.15 14.15
C ASP A 118 -22.09 8.57 13.38
N PRO A 119 -22.43 9.13 12.20
CA PRO A 119 -23.60 8.71 11.44
C PRO A 119 -23.47 7.30 10.83
N ASP A 120 -22.25 6.80 10.65
CA ASP A 120 -21.96 5.51 10.02
C ASP A 120 -21.90 4.39 11.04
N THR A 121 -21.32 4.65 12.22
CA THR A 121 -21.16 3.64 13.28
C THR A 121 -22.22 3.74 14.38
N GLY A 122 -22.86 4.90 14.52
CA GLY A 122 -23.76 5.20 15.65
C GLY A 122 -23.03 5.40 16.98
N GLU A 123 -21.70 5.48 16.97
CA GLU A 123 -20.88 5.66 18.16
C GLU A 123 -20.98 7.11 18.68
N THR A 124 -21.06 7.26 20.01
CA THR A 124 -21.08 8.58 20.67
C THR A 124 -19.65 9.03 20.93
N VAL A 125 -19.24 10.08 20.25
CA VAL A 125 -17.91 10.70 20.38
C VAL A 125 -18.03 11.91 21.30
N VAL A 126 -17.24 11.92 22.37
CA VAL A 126 -17.16 13.05 23.29
C VAL A 126 -15.84 13.77 23.08
N SER A 127 -15.91 15.08 22.90
CA SER A 127 -14.73 15.92 22.70
C SER A 127 -14.51 16.87 23.88
N PHE A 128 -13.26 17.09 24.27
CA PHE A 128 -12.87 18.03 25.32
C PHE A 128 -12.15 19.23 24.69
N ALA A 129 -12.74 20.41 24.78
CA ALA A 129 -12.21 21.65 24.26
C ALA A 129 -11.59 22.51 25.37
N TYR A 130 -10.48 23.18 25.11
CA TYR A 130 -9.81 24.09 26.03
C TYR A 130 -9.48 25.39 25.31
N SER A 131 -9.62 26.54 25.98
CA SER A 131 -9.22 27.85 25.47
C SER A 131 -7.93 28.33 26.13
N SER A 132 -7.06 28.97 25.37
CA SER A 132 -5.86 29.62 25.93
C SER A 132 -6.24 30.78 26.85
N ALA A 133 -5.32 31.18 27.74
CA ALA A 133 -5.59 32.23 28.74
C ALA A 133 -5.93 33.61 28.14
N ASP A 134 -5.55 33.85 26.89
CA ASP A 134 -5.86 35.05 26.09
C ASP A 134 -7.10 34.89 25.19
N ASP A 135 -7.77 33.73 25.22
CA ASP A 135 -8.93 33.38 24.38
C ASP A 135 -8.65 33.45 22.86
N GLU A 136 -7.38 33.41 22.43
CA GLU A 136 -6.99 33.49 21.00
C GLU A 136 -6.79 32.12 20.33
N ARG A 137 -6.70 31.05 21.12
CA ARG A 137 -6.44 29.68 20.65
C ARG A 137 -7.36 28.69 21.33
N ALA A 138 -7.69 27.62 20.63
CA ALA A 138 -8.48 26.52 21.15
C ALA A 138 -7.77 25.18 20.91
N SER A 139 -7.86 24.28 21.88
CA SER A 139 -7.38 22.90 21.77
C SER A 139 -8.58 21.97 21.86
N LEU A 140 -8.73 21.04 20.92
CA LEU A 140 -9.82 20.07 20.86
C LEU A 140 -9.25 18.65 20.96
N VAL A 141 -9.61 17.93 22.00
CA VAL A 141 -9.28 16.51 22.17
C VAL A 141 -10.50 15.68 21.83
N VAL A 142 -10.46 15.00 20.69
CA VAL A 142 -11.51 14.10 20.23
C VAL A 142 -11.24 12.71 20.82
N THR A 143 -12.24 12.11 21.48
CA THR A 143 -12.05 10.81 22.15
C THR A 143 -12.77 9.69 21.41
N LYS A 144 -12.15 8.52 21.39
CA LYS A 144 -12.71 7.29 20.81
C LYS A 144 -12.58 6.14 21.80
N CYS A 145 -13.68 5.42 22.01
CA CYS A 145 -13.69 4.26 22.90
C CYS A 145 -13.00 3.08 22.22
N THR A 146 -12.03 2.47 22.90
CA THR A 146 -11.35 1.26 22.42
C THR A 146 -11.26 0.21 23.52
N THR A 147 -11.05 -1.05 23.12
CA THR A 147 -10.74 -2.16 24.03
C THR A 147 -9.23 -2.39 24.19
N GLY A 148 -8.40 -1.67 23.42
CA GLY A 148 -6.93 -1.74 23.44
C GLY A 148 -6.28 -0.81 24.47
N GLU A 149 -4.98 -0.55 24.33
CA GLU A 149 -4.26 0.41 25.18
C GLU A 149 -4.65 1.87 24.88
N THR A 150 -4.24 2.80 25.76
CA THR A 150 -4.49 4.23 25.52
C THR A 150 -3.48 4.77 24.52
N ASN A 151 -3.95 5.22 23.37
CA ASN A 151 -3.16 5.88 22.34
C ASN A 151 -3.54 7.37 22.25
N PHE A 152 -2.54 8.23 22.20
CA PHE A 152 -2.70 9.68 22.08
C PHE A 152 -1.89 10.18 20.89
N THR A 153 -2.57 10.79 19.92
CA THR A 153 -1.94 11.34 18.72
C THR A 153 -2.27 12.81 18.58
N VAL A 154 -1.35 13.54 17.96
CA VAL A 154 -1.43 14.98 17.77
C VAL A 154 -1.58 15.26 16.29
N GLU A 155 -2.65 15.95 15.90
CA GLU A 155 -2.80 16.35 14.50
C GLU A 155 -1.98 17.62 14.22
N GLY A 156 -1.92 18.52 15.20
CA GLY A 156 -1.23 19.81 15.11
C GLY A 156 -2.21 20.98 14.96
N GLN A 157 -1.72 22.11 14.44
CA GLN A 157 -2.55 23.28 14.19
C GLN A 157 -3.41 23.10 12.93
N THR A 158 -4.73 23.23 13.08
CA THR A 158 -5.69 23.27 11.98
C THR A 158 -6.16 24.71 11.71
N VAL A 159 -7.33 24.89 11.10
CA VAL A 159 -7.85 26.22 10.73
C VAL A 159 -8.12 27.11 11.95
N MET A 160 -7.83 28.41 11.81
CA MET A 160 -8.19 29.46 12.79
C MET A 160 -7.64 29.27 14.22
N ASN A 161 -6.34 28.98 14.39
CA ASN A 161 -5.68 28.81 15.70
C ASN A 161 -6.29 27.70 16.58
N THR A 162 -6.82 26.66 15.93
CA THR A 162 -7.36 25.48 16.59
C THR A 162 -6.34 24.36 16.52
N TYR A 163 -6.16 23.62 17.61
CA TYR A 163 -5.23 22.50 17.71
C TYR A 163 -6.01 21.23 18.00
N VAL A 164 -5.82 20.18 17.20
CA VAL A 164 -6.61 18.94 17.31
C VAL A 164 -5.73 17.80 17.79
N PHE A 165 -6.30 17.01 18.71
CA PHE A 165 -5.69 15.85 19.33
C PHE A 165 -6.68 14.68 19.28
N GLN A 166 -6.20 13.47 19.06
CA GLN A 166 -7.02 12.26 19.12
C GLN A 166 -6.60 11.41 20.31
N LEU A 167 -7.59 10.92 21.05
CA LEU A 167 -7.40 10.02 22.18
C LEU A 167 -8.23 8.75 21.97
N GLU A 168 -7.57 7.66 21.64
CA GLU A 168 -8.18 6.33 21.68
C GLU A 168 -7.89 5.70 23.04
N SER A 169 -8.92 5.46 23.85
CA SER A 169 -8.69 4.93 25.21
C SER A 169 -9.87 4.12 25.73
N PRO A 170 -9.63 3.05 26.51
CA PRO A 170 -10.70 2.43 27.30
C PRO A 170 -11.33 3.40 28.30
N CYS A 171 -10.61 4.46 28.73
CA CYS A 171 -11.16 5.49 29.61
C CYS A 171 -12.11 6.47 28.89
N ALA A 172 -12.09 6.51 27.56
CA ALA A 172 -13.08 7.24 26.79
C ALA A 172 -14.42 6.50 26.71
N CYS A 173 -14.46 5.22 27.10
CA CYS A 173 -15.69 4.44 27.13
C CYS A 173 -16.61 4.86 28.29
N VAL A 174 -17.92 4.85 28.03
CA VAL A 174 -18.94 5.20 29.02
C VAL A 174 -18.89 4.22 30.20
N ASN A 175 -18.86 4.76 31.43
CA ASN A 175 -18.74 4.01 32.69
C ASN A 175 -17.47 3.16 32.81
N ALA A 176 -16.36 3.56 32.16
CA ALA A 176 -15.06 2.92 32.33
C ALA A 176 -14.65 2.87 33.81
N GLY A 177 -14.16 1.70 34.25
CA GLY A 177 -13.65 1.50 35.61
C GLY A 177 -12.31 2.21 35.84
N SER A 178 -11.87 2.33 37.09
CA SER A 178 -10.59 2.97 37.44
C SER A 178 -9.34 2.28 36.88
N GLU A 179 -9.49 1.10 36.30
CA GLU A 179 -8.43 0.30 35.67
C GLU A 179 -8.35 0.52 34.15
N CYS A 180 -9.14 1.46 33.60
CA CYS A 180 -9.21 1.73 32.15
C CYS A 180 -7.93 2.33 31.56
N ALA A 181 -7.07 2.90 32.40
CA ALA A 181 -5.80 3.50 31.99
C ALA A 181 -4.73 2.43 31.77
N GLY A 182 -5.02 1.39 30.97
CA GLY A 182 -4.03 0.39 30.56
C GLY A 182 -2.68 1.06 30.25
N GLN A 183 -1.58 0.40 30.63
CA GLN A 183 -0.24 0.98 30.76
C GLN A 183 0.03 2.04 29.67
N GLN A 184 0.29 3.28 30.10
CA GLN A 184 0.77 4.32 29.20
C GLN A 184 2.03 3.81 28.50
N PRO A 185 2.20 4.03 27.18
CA PRO A 185 3.38 3.56 26.47
C PRO A 185 4.65 4.00 27.17
N PRO A 186 5.62 3.09 27.36
CA PRO A 186 6.87 3.42 28.01
C PRO A 186 7.62 4.48 27.19
N THR A 187 8.07 5.52 27.88
CA THR A 187 8.95 6.54 27.31
C THR A 187 10.40 6.08 27.29
N CYS A 188 11.18 6.52 26.29
CA CYS A 188 12.63 6.25 26.26
C CYS A 188 13.43 7.49 26.64
N ASP A 189 14.07 7.47 27.81
CA ASP A 189 14.90 8.56 28.32
C ASP A 189 16.31 8.46 27.74
N LYS A 190 16.71 9.45 26.91
CA LYS A 190 18.03 9.49 26.24
C LYS A 190 19.20 9.30 27.21
N THR A 191 20.04 8.29 26.98
CA THR A 191 21.27 8.01 27.74
C THR A 191 22.53 8.37 26.98
N GLY A 192 22.46 8.38 25.65
CA GLY A 192 23.57 8.64 24.75
C GLY A 192 23.08 9.13 23.39
N PRO A 193 23.98 9.22 22.39
CA PRO A 193 23.61 9.73 21.08
C PRO A 193 22.80 8.73 20.24
N CYS A 194 22.78 7.44 20.64
CA CYS A 194 22.02 6.39 19.97
C CYS A 194 21.47 5.36 20.96
N SER A 195 21.30 5.77 22.22
CA SER A 195 20.86 4.90 23.31
C SER A 195 19.91 5.63 24.25
N CYS A 196 18.97 4.88 24.82
CA CYS A 196 18.00 5.38 25.78
C CYS A 196 17.50 4.27 26.72
N ASN A 197 17.06 4.66 27.91
CA ASN A 197 16.49 3.75 28.90
C ASN A 197 14.97 3.83 28.90
N MET A 198 14.31 2.68 28.83
CA MET A 198 12.86 2.61 28.89
C MET A 198 12.34 2.85 30.30
N SER A 199 11.30 3.69 30.43
CA SER A 199 10.74 4.08 31.73
C SER A 199 9.93 2.98 32.43
N ASP A 200 9.50 1.93 31.71
CA ASP A 200 8.90 0.72 32.27
C ASP A 200 9.93 -0.26 32.88
N GLY A 201 11.22 0.02 32.74
CA GLY A 201 12.30 -0.83 33.21
C GLY A 201 12.55 -2.07 32.35
N SER A 202 12.00 -2.13 31.13
CA SER A 202 12.25 -3.22 30.16
C SER A 202 13.71 -3.30 29.73
N GLY A 203 14.47 -2.20 29.83
CA GLY A 203 15.92 -2.17 29.65
C GLY A 203 16.41 -0.96 28.87
N GLU A 204 17.69 -0.99 28.51
CA GLU A 204 18.30 -0.01 27.62
C GLU A 204 18.12 -0.45 26.16
N VAL A 205 17.74 0.48 25.30
CA VAL A 205 17.87 0.37 23.85
C VAL A 205 19.20 1.00 23.49
N ASP A 206 20.09 0.25 22.83
CA ASP A 206 21.43 0.71 22.44
C ASP A 206 21.73 0.27 21.00
N LEU A 207 21.86 1.25 20.11
CA LEU A 207 22.20 1.03 18.70
C LEU A 207 23.71 0.97 18.45
N SER A 208 24.56 1.17 19.48
CA SER A 208 26.02 1.13 19.33
C SER A 208 26.56 -0.17 18.70
N PRO A 209 25.96 -1.35 18.92
CA PRO A 209 26.41 -2.57 18.26
C PRO A 209 26.22 -2.58 16.74
N LEU A 210 25.34 -1.72 16.20
CA LEU A 210 25.10 -1.62 14.76
C LEU A 210 26.24 -0.92 14.01
N LEU A 211 27.14 -0.22 14.71
CA LEU A 211 28.23 0.52 14.09
C LEU A 211 29.15 -0.41 13.28
N ALA A 212 29.15 -0.23 11.96
CA ALA A 212 29.95 -1.01 11.04
C ALA A 212 30.33 -0.18 9.81
N GLY A 213 31.58 0.25 9.71
CA GLY A 213 32.01 1.18 8.65
C GLY A 213 31.85 2.65 9.06
N ASN A 214 32.05 3.57 8.11
CA ASN A 214 31.89 5.00 8.32
C ASN A 214 31.60 5.73 6.99
N PRO A 215 30.33 6.09 6.68
CA PRO A 215 29.10 5.86 7.45
C PRO A 215 28.74 4.38 7.59
N THR A 216 27.89 4.06 8.59
CA THR A 216 27.48 2.66 8.87
C THR A 216 26.55 2.14 7.77
N TYR A 217 25.56 2.95 7.39
CA TYR A 217 24.70 2.71 6.24
C TYR A 217 25.04 3.74 5.20
N LYS A 218 25.46 3.30 4.02
CA LYS A 218 26.02 4.16 2.99
C LYS A 218 25.26 4.00 1.68
N ASP A 219 25.04 5.12 1.00
CA ASP A 219 24.47 5.16 -0.36
C ASP A 219 23.14 4.39 -0.47
N LEU A 220 22.27 4.52 0.53
CA LEU A 220 20.91 3.94 0.54
C LEU A 220 19.98 4.73 -0.38
N LEU A 221 19.04 4.04 -1.04
CA LEU A 221 18.03 4.66 -1.90
C LEU A 221 16.69 4.82 -1.17
N ALA A 222 15.94 5.86 -1.53
CA ALA A 222 14.54 5.97 -1.16
C ALA A 222 13.71 4.88 -1.88
N THR A 223 12.96 4.07 -1.13
CA THR A 223 12.23 2.92 -1.68
C THR A 223 10.73 3.14 -1.82
N THR A 224 10.12 4.07 -1.07
CA THR A 224 8.67 4.38 -1.14
C THR A 224 8.37 5.43 -2.21
N VAL A 225 9.18 6.48 -2.31
CA VAL A 225 9.14 7.44 -3.41
C VAL A 225 10.57 7.61 -3.90
N PRO A 226 10.95 6.94 -5.00
CA PRO A 226 12.26 7.11 -5.61
C PRO A 226 12.58 8.59 -5.87
N ASP A 227 13.73 9.04 -5.40
CA ASP A 227 14.25 10.38 -5.64
C ASP A 227 15.67 10.33 -6.21
N ALA A 228 16.17 11.51 -6.61
CA ALA A 228 17.47 11.67 -7.23
C ALA A 228 18.64 11.60 -6.23
N TYR A 229 18.43 11.10 -5.00
CA TYR A 229 19.40 11.16 -3.92
C TYR A 229 19.73 9.80 -3.30
N LEU A 230 20.94 9.74 -2.75
CA LEU A 230 21.49 8.69 -1.93
C LEU A 230 21.59 9.18 -0.49
N TYR A 231 21.29 8.29 0.44
CA TYR A 231 21.24 8.58 1.86
C TYR A 231 22.29 7.77 2.61
N SER A 232 23.09 8.46 3.41
CA SER A 232 24.08 7.87 4.29
C SER A 232 23.75 8.20 5.73
N TRP A 233 23.78 7.21 6.61
CA TRP A 233 23.44 7.37 8.02
C TRP A 233 24.41 6.62 8.94
N ASN A 234 24.70 7.23 10.08
CA ASN A 234 25.49 6.62 11.14
C ASN A 234 24.81 6.87 12.50
N PRO A 235 24.36 5.82 13.22
CA PRO A 235 23.51 6.00 14.39
C PRO A 235 24.22 6.69 15.57
N CYS A 236 25.50 6.36 15.83
CA CYS A 236 26.13 6.70 17.11
C CYS A 236 27.37 7.60 17.01
N GLN A 237 27.86 7.87 15.79
CA GLN A 237 29.08 8.64 15.56
C GLN A 237 28.91 9.52 14.31
N SER A 238 29.52 10.71 14.33
CA SER A 238 29.54 11.56 13.16
C SER A 238 30.45 10.99 12.06
N PHE A 239 30.16 11.36 10.81
CA PHE A 239 30.97 11.00 9.66
C PHE A 239 31.11 12.18 8.69
N THR A 240 32.05 12.02 7.76
CA THR A 240 32.31 12.97 6.68
C THR A 240 32.18 12.26 5.34
N GLU A 241 31.39 12.84 4.44
CA GLU A 241 31.16 12.36 3.09
C GLU A 241 30.94 13.55 2.15
N GLY A 242 31.86 13.73 1.18
CA GLY A 242 31.80 14.87 0.27
C GLY A 242 31.77 16.22 1.01
N GLN A 243 30.68 16.97 0.85
CA GLN A 243 30.50 18.27 1.54
C GLN A 243 29.84 18.14 2.91
N CYS A 244 29.23 16.99 3.24
CA CYS A 244 28.75 16.70 4.58
C CYS A 244 29.95 16.49 5.52
N GLN A 245 30.08 17.35 6.54
CA GLN A 245 31.19 17.32 7.50
C GLN A 245 30.64 17.15 8.92
N ASP A 246 31.15 16.16 9.66
CA ASP A 246 30.75 15.87 11.04
C ASP A 246 29.23 15.67 11.22
N VAL A 247 28.57 15.01 10.25
CA VAL A 247 27.12 14.77 10.24
C VAL A 247 26.76 13.37 10.75
N ALA A 248 25.51 13.19 11.18
CA ALA A 248 24.91 11.88 11.48
C ALA A 248 24.16 11.32 10.27
N VAL A 249 23.61 12.19 9.43
CA VAL A 249 22.86 11.84 8.22
C VAL A 249 23.28 12.80 7.10
N CYS A 250 23.58 12.25 5.92
CA CYS A 250 23.94 12.99 4.72
C CYS A 250 23.06 12.53 3.57
N GLN A 251 22.52 13.49 2.82
CA GLN A 251 21.91 13.26 1.53
C GLN A 251 22.91 13.67 0.45
N LYS A 252 22.99 12.92 -0.64
CA LYS A 252 23.90 13.18 -1.75
C LYS A 252 23.18 12.92 -3.04
N LYS A 253 23.25 13.82 -4.02
CA LYS A 253 22.64 13.59 -5.33
C LYS A 253 23.28 12.39 -6.03
N ASN A 254 22.51 11.61 -6.78
CA ASN A 254 22.96 10.35 -7.41
C ASN A 254 24.23 10.51 -8.27
N ASP A 255 24.40 11.68 -8.88
CA ASP A 255 25.57 12.06 -9.69
C ASP A 255 26.82 12.45 -8.87
N GLY A 256 26.67 12.57 -7.54
CA GLY A 256 27.71 13.02 -6.61
C GLY A 256 28.09 14.49 -6.75
N SER A 257 27.26 15.31 -7.41
CA SER A 257 27.51 16.75 -7.60
C SER A 257 27.18 17.57 -6.35
N GLU A 258 26.19 17.12 -5.57
CA GLU A 258 25.63 17.85 -4.44
C GLU A 258 25.52 16.95 -3.20
N TYR A 259 25.79 17.55 -2.03
CA TYR A 259 25.73 16.90 -0.73
C TYR A 259 25.06 17.86 0.25
N GLU A 260 24.13 17.35 1.02
CA GLU A 260 23.32 18.10 1.96
C GLU A 260 23.38 17.44 3.35
N ASP A 261 23.68 18.25 4.36
CA ASP A 261 23.58 17.82 5.74
C ASP A 261 22.11 17.82 6.18
N ILE A 262 21.62 16.64 6.53
CA ILE A 262 20.22 16.47 6.94
C ILE A 262 20.10 16.02 8.40
N GLY A 263 21.20 16.05 9.15
CA GLY A 263 21.22 15.73 10.57
C GLY A 263 22.63 15.66 11.17
N THR A 264 22.83 16.21 12.35
CA THR A 264 24.11 16.14 13.09
C THR A 264 24.02 15.25 14.32
N GLN A 265 25.14 14.65 14.74
CA GLN A 265 25.15 13.74 15.88
C GLN A 265 24.84 14.46 17.20
N ASP A 266 25.23 15.72 17.32
CA ASP A 266 24.99 16.53 18.51
C ASP A 266 23.51 16.96 18.66
N SER A 267 22.77 17.00 17.56
CA SER A 267 21.35 17.41 17.54
C SER A 267 20.36 16.31 17.89
N VAL A 268 20.81 15.05 18.02
CA VAL A 268 19.89 13.91 18.12
C VAL A 268 18.94 14.05 19.30
N GLU A 269 17.64 14.00 19.09
CA GLU A 269 16.63 13.90 20.12
C GLU A 269 16.01 12.50 20.08
N VAL A 270 15.82 11.90 21.26
CA VAL A 270 15.28 10.53 21.37
C VAL A 270 13.91 10.60 22.03
N SER A 271 12.92 10.03 21.36
CA SER A 271 11.55 9.90 21.88
C SER A 271 11.00 8.51 21.56
N SER A 272 9.78 8.23 22.01
CA SER A 272 9.09 6.98 21.71
C SER A 272 7.68 7.29 21.21
N SER A 273 7.22 6.50 20.25
CA SER A 273 5.84 6.52 19.74
C SER A 273 5.27 5.10 19.71
N GLN A 274 3.98 4.98 19.37
CA GLN A 274 3.37 3.70 19.05
C GLN A 274 3.06 3.66 17.55
N ASP A 275 3.33 2.51 16.94
CA ASP A 275 2.89 2.18 15.60
C ASP A 275 1.35 2.13 15.58
N PRO A 276 0.66 2.90 14.71
CA PRO A 276 -0.80 3.04 14.74
C PRO A 276 -1.55 1.77 14.33
N ASP A 277 -0.91 0.87 13.57
CA ASP A 277 -1.53 -0.34 13.06
C ASP A 277 -1.31 -1.53 14.00
N THR A 278 -0.15 -1.59 14.64
CA THR A 278 0.27 -2.74 15.45
C THR A 278 0.28 -2.47 16.96
N GLY A 279 0.31 -1.20 17.38
CA GLY A 279 0.46 -0.79 18.79
C GLY A 279 1.87 -1.02 19.36
N GLU A 280 2.84 -1.44 18.54
CA GLU A 280 4.21 -1.68 18.97
C GLU A 280 4.93 -0.36 19.31
N THR A 281 5.76 -0.38 20.35
CA THR A 281 6.56 0.80 20.71
C THR A 281 7.71 1.00 19.73
N LEU A 282 7.76 2.17 19.12
CA LEU A 282 8.84 2.63 18.23
C LEU A 282 9.73 3.61 18.99
N ILE A 283 11.05 3.52 18.77
CA ILE A 283 12.01 4.48 19.30
C ILE A 283 12.44 5.43 18.19
N ASN A 284 12.25 6.72 18.42
CA ASN A 284 12.45 7.76 17.42
C ASN A 284 13.79 8.46 17.68
N PHE A 285 14.67 8.50 16.68
CA PHE A 285 15.89 9.30 16.72
C PHE A 285 15.76 10.43 15.70
N ALA A 286 15.55 11.66 16.19
CA ALA A 286 15.39 12.84 15.34
C ALA A 286 16.70 13.63 15.29
N TYR A 287 17.23 13.85 14.09
CA TYR A 287 18.46 14.62 13.85
C TYR A 287 18.11 15.90 13.12
N THR A 288 18.80 16.99 13.44
CA THR A 288 18.63 18.30 12.80
C THR A 288 19.95 18.75 12.16
N SER A 289 19.86 19.33 10.98
CA SER A 289 20.99 19.91 10.22
C SER A 289 21.68 21.04 10.98
N LEU A 290 22.89 21.43 10.54
CA LEU A 290 23.68 22.51 11.16
C LEU A 290 22.99 23.88 11.08
N ASP A 291 22.21 24.12 10.03
CA ASP A 291 21.44 25.35 9.84
C ASP A 291 20.09 25.34 10.58
N GLY A 292 19.64 24.17 11.07
CA GLY A 292 18.37 24.02 11.77
C GLY A 292 17.15 23.89 10.87
N GLU A 293 17.31 23.87 9.55
CA GLU A 293 16.20 23.90 8.59
C GLU A 293 15.72 22.48 8.22
N ARG A 294 16.60 21.47 8.27
CA ARG A 294 16.33 20.10 7.82
C ARG A 294 16.31 19.12 8.99
N THR A 295 15.38 18.18 8.97
CA THR A 295 15.22 17.18 10.03
C THR A 295 15.10 15.77 9.47
N SER A 296 15.93 14.85 9.96
CA SER A 296 15.83 13.42 9.67
C SER A 296 15.26 12.66 10.87
N LEU A 297 14.22 11.87 10.66
CA LEU A 297 13.62 11.00 11.66
C LEU A 297 13.94 9.54 11.37
N VAL A 298 14.56 8.86 12.33
CA VAL A 298 14.75 7.41 12.28
C VAL A 298 13.73 6.73 13.20
N LEU A 299 12.82 5.94 12.62
CA LEU A 299 11.89 5.10 13.36
C LEU A 299 12.51 3.73 13.61
N ALA A 300 12.95 3.46 14.84
CA ALA A 300 13.55 2.19 15.22
C ALA A 300 12.49 1.22 15.78
N LYS A 301 12.25 0.15 15.03
CA LYS A 301 11.35 -0.95 15.35
C LYS A 301 12.12 -2.15 15.91
N CYS A 302 11.66 -2.64 17.07
CA CYS A 302 12.18 -3.89 17.63
C CYS A 302 11.70 -5.08 16.79
N MET A 303 12.64 -5.84 16.24
CA MET A 303 12.34 -7.10 15.56
C MET A 303 13.28 -8.23 16.00
N THR A 304 12.77 -9.46 16.04
CA THR A 304 13.62 -10.65 16.20
C THR A 304 14.12 -11.10 14.83
N GLY A 305 15.39 -10.84 14.50
CA GLY A 305 15.91 -11.21 13.18
C GLY A 305 17.20 -10.49 12.78
N GLN A 306 17.30 -10.15 11.50
CA GLN A 306 18.39 -9.39 10.92
C GLN A 306 18.08 -7.89 10.98
N THR A 307 19.11 -7.04 11.07
CA THR A 307 18.93 -5.59 10.99
C THR A 307 18.69 -5.17 9.53
N SER A 308 17.64 -4.39 9.27
CA SER A 308 17.40 -3.69 8.01
C SER A 308 17.20 -2.19 8.23
N VAL A 309 17.56 -1.43 7.20
CA VAL A 309 17.30 0.00 7.11
C VAL A 309 16.61 0.25 5.77
N VAL A 310 15.47 0.91 5.83
CA VAL A 310 14.69 1.35 4.68
C VAL A 310 14.66 2.88 4.72
N VAL A 311 14.93 3.52 3.59
CA VAL A 311 14.87 4.98 3.49
C VAL A 311 13.62 5.34 2.71
N GLU A 312 12.83 6.25 3.25
CA GLU A 312 11.67 6.80 2.53
C GLU A 312 12.02 8.09 1.77
N GLY A 313 13.16 8.68 2.08
CA GLY A 313 13.61 9.92 1.46
C GLY A 313 12.94 11.13 2.10
N GLU A 314 12.78 12.19 1.31
CA GLU A 314 12.10 13.43 1.72
C GLU A 314 10.57 13.26 1.63
N ILE A 315 9.90 13.11 2.78
CA ILE A 315 8.45 12.84 2.85
C ILE A 315 7.62 14.12 2.77
N VAL A 316 8.18 15.23 3.26
CA VAL A 316 7.70 16.60 3.09
C VAL A 316 8.93 17.50 3.07
N LYS A 317 8.77 18.72 2.55
CA LYS A 317 9.91 19.63 2.37
C LYS A 317 10.80 19.71 3.62
N ASP A 318 12.11 19.49 3.44
CA ASP A 318 13.16 19.53 4.46
C ASP A 318 13.00 18.47 5.60
N SER A 319 12.14 17.45 5.41
CA SER A 319 11.89 16.38 6.39
C SER A 319 12.08 15.00 5.80
N TYR A 320 12.97 14.22 6.41
CA TYR A 320 13.41 12.93 5.89
C TYR A 320 13.05 11.80 6.84
N LEU A 321 12.67 10.64 6.30
CA LEU A 321 12.27 9.48 7.07
C LEU A 321 13.11 8.25 6.74
N ILE A 322 13.61 7.61 7.79
CA ILE A 322 14.37 6.36 7.74
C ILE A 322 13.71 5.37 8.71
N GLN A 323 13.42 4.16 8.26
CA GLN A 323 12.93 3.09 9.12
C GLN A 323 14.07 2.12 9.41
N LEU A 324 14.33 1.85 10.69
CA LEU A 324 15.27 0.84 11.16
C LEU A 324 14.48 -0.30 11.79
N SER A 325 14.62 -1.51 11.28
CA SER A 325 14.15 -2.71 11.97
C SER A 325 15.34 -3.50 12.48
N SER A 326 15.46 -3.71 13.79
CA SER A 326 16.67 -4.29 14.37
C SER A 326 16.44 -4.98 15.71
N PRO A 327 17.15 -6.08 16.01
CA PRO A 327 17.16 -6.61 17.37
C PRO A 327 17.79 -5.65 18.37
N CYS A 328 18.69 -4.74 17.94
CA CYS A 328 19.25 -3.71 18.82
C CYS A 328 18.25 -2.61 19.19
N ALA A 329 17.15 -2.47 18.44
CA ALA A 329 16.06 -1.59 18.82
C ALA A 329 15.19 -2.19 19.94
N CYS A 330 15.39 -3.47 20.29
CA CYS A 330 14.67 -4.12 21.38
C CYS A 330 15.26 -3.74 22.74
N PRO A 331 14.43 -3.35 23.73
CA PRO A 331 14.91 -3.07 25.09
C PRO A 331 15.65 -4.27 25.69
N GLY A 332 16.86 -4.03 26.20
CA GLY A 332 17.66 -5.05 26.88
C GLY A 332 18.35 -6.06 25.95
N ALA A 333 18.44 -5.79 24.64
CA ALA A 333 18.99 -6.73 23.65
C ALA A 333 20.49 -7.10 23.84
N GLY A 334 21.20 -6.40 24.73
CA GLY A 334 22.60 -6.68 25.05
C GLY A 334 23.57 -6.34 23.91
N PRO A 335 24.90 -6.46 24.13
CA PRO A 335 25.91 -5.96 23.20
C PRO A 335 26.04 -6.78 21.90
N ASP A 336 25.48 -7.98 21.85
CA ASP A 336 25.54 -8.88 20.68
C ASP A 336 24.28 -8.78 19.80
N CYS A 337 23.43 -7.76 20.02
CA CYS A 337 22.14 -7.59 19.35
C CYS A 337 22.23 -7.34 17.84
N ALA A 338 23.38 -6.92 17.32
CA ALA A 338 23.54 -6.51 15.93
C ALA A 338 23.27 -7.64 14.92
N GLY A 339 23.15 -8.90 15.38
CA GLY A 339 22.81 -10.02 14.53
C GLY A 339 23.79 -10.19 13.35
N LEU A 340 23.31 -10.78 12.26
CA LEU A 340 24.06 -10.86 11.01
C LEU A 340 23.96 -9.51 10.28
N LYS A 341 25.08 -8.99 9.76
CA LYS A 341 25.14 -7.71 9.02
C LYS A 341 24.13 -7.67 7.87
N PRO A 342 23.56 -6.51 7.50
CA PRO A 342 22.72 -6.37 6.31
C PRO A 342 23.45 -6.92 5.09
N VAL A 343 22.80 -7.78 4.31
CA VAL A 343 23.40 -8.31 3.08
C VAL A 343 23.25 -7.26 2.00
N THR A 344 24.32 -6.55 1.67
CA THR A 344 24.39 -5.60 0.56
C THR A 344 24.94 -6.24 -0.72
N CYS A 345 24.64 -5.66 -1.88
CA CYS A 345 25.21 -6.03 -3.18
C CYS A 345 26.31 -5.06 -3.61
N GLU A 346 27.57 -5.51 -3.64
CA GLU A 346 28.72 -4.69 -4.01
C GLU A 346 28.96 -4.72 -5.52
N LYS A 347 28.92 -3.56 -6.19
CA LYS A 347 29.06 -3.43 -7.65
C LYS A 347 30.32 -4.13 -8.19
N THR A 348 30.14 -5.07 -9.12
CA THR A 348 31.22 -5.78 -9.83
C THR A 348 31.33 -5.37 -11.31
N GLY A 349 30.25 -4.84 -11.89
CA GLY A 349 30.16 -4.48 -13.30
C GLY A 349 29.07 -3.45 -13.58
N PRO A 350 28.72 -3.21 -14.87
CA PRO A 350 27.69 -2.24 -15.24
C PRO A 350 26.28 -2.71 -14.87
N CYS A 351 26.07 -4.03 -14.74
CA CYS A 351 24.78 -4.63 -14.41
C CYS A 351 24.91 -5.84 -13.47
N SER A 352 26.01 -5.89 -12.73
CA SER A 352 26.35 -7.01 -11.85
C SER A 352 26.91 -6.54 -10.51
N CYS A 353 26.62 -7.30 -9.46
CA CYS A 353 27.09 -7.04 -8.11
C CYS A 353 27.21 -8.35 -7.29
N SER A 354 28.15 -8.38 -6.34
CA SER A 354 28.38 -9.53 -5.46
C SER A 354 27.73 -9.31 -4.10
N MET A 355 26.98 -10.30 -3.61
CA MET A 355 26.37 -10.25 -2.29
C MET A 355 27.43 -10.38 -1.19
N SER A 356 27.38 -9.49 -0.21
CA SER A 356 28.33 -9.42 0.92
C SER A 356 28.26 -10.61 1.89
N ASP A 357 27.16 -11.37 1.90
CA ASP A 357 27.01 -12.63 2.65
C ASP A 357 27.64 -13.84 1.94
N GLY A 358 28.19 -13.64 0.74
CA GLY A 358 28.74 -14.70 -0.09
C GLY A 358 27.69 -15.59 -0.77
N SER A 359 26.42 -15.19 -0.77
CA SER A 359 25.34 -15.96 -1.42
C SER A 359 25.48 -16.05 -2.94
N GLY A 360 26.24 -15.15 -3.57
CA GLY A 360 26.53 -15.21 -4.99
C GLY A 360 26.67 -13.85 -5.65
N GLU A 361 26.73 -13.87 -6.98
CA GLU A 361 26.69 -12.67 -7.82
C GLU A 361 25.30 -12.54 -8.46
N VAL A 362 24.72 -11.35 -8.38
CA VAL A 362 23.58 -10.94 -9.21
C VAL A 362 24.15 -10.40 -10.52
N ASN A 363 23.70 -10.94 -11.66
CA ASN A 363 24.26 -10.60 -12.96
C ASN A 363 23.18 -10.55 -14.05
N LEU A 364 22.77 -9.33 -14.43
CA LEU A 364 21.72 -9.12 -15.43
C LEU A 364 22.20 -9.31 -16.88
N GLN A 365 23.48 -9.65 -17.12
CA GLN A 365 23.99 -9.94 -18.47
C GLN A 365 23.20 -11.05 -19.16
N LEU A 366 22.64 -11.96 -18.36
CA LEU A 366 21.83 -13.08 -18.84
C LEU A 366 20.51 -12.62 -19.47
N LEU A 367 20.00 -11.44 -19.09
CA LEU A 367 18.75 -10.87 -19.64
C LEU A 367 18.89 -10.23 -21.01
N LEU A 368 20.12 -10.02 -21.50
CA LEU A 368 20.32 -9.31 -22.75
C LEU A 368 19.71 -10.07 -23.94
N SER A 369 18.66 -9.49 -24.52
CA SER A 369 18.03 -9.97 -25.74
C SER A 369 17.45 -8.80 -26.53
N GLY A 370 17.98 -8.59 -27.74
CA GLY A 370 17.70 -7.38 -28.50
C GLY A 370 18.57 -6.20 -28.07
N ASN A 371 18.34 -5.03 -28.68
CA ASN A 371 19.06 -3.80 -28.34
C ASN A 371 18.14 -2.58 -28.63
N PRO A 372 17.54 -1.94 -27.60
CA PRO A 372 17.61 -2.25 -26.18
C PRO A 372 16.86 -3.55 -25.83
N THR A 373 17.14 -4.10 -24.65
CA THR A 373 16.53 -5.35 -24.15
C THR A 373 15.04 -5.18 -23.83
N PHE A 374 14.66 -4.04 -23.26
CA PHE A 374 13.29 -3.64 -23.02
C PHE A 374 13.01 -2.41 -23.87
N ARG A 375 12.04 -2.49 -24.77
CA ARG A 375 11.80 -1.51 -25.81
C ARG A 375 10.34 -1.09 -25.80
N ASP A 376 10.10 0.22 -25.89
CA ASP A 376 8.79 0.83 -26.13
C ASP A 376 7.69 0.42 -25.12
N TYR A 377 8.00 0.43 -23.82
CA TYR A 377 7.03 0.18 -22.76
C TYR A 377 6.22 1.44 -22.43
N ASN A 378 4.90 1.31 -22.31
CA ASN A 378 4.03 2.37 -21.77
C ASN A 378 4.18 2.47 -20.26
N SER A 379 4.03 3.68 -19.72
CA SER A 379 3.91 3.89 -18.28
C SER A 379 2.62 3.28 -17.74
N THR A 380 2.71 2.43 -16.70
CA THR A 380 1.55 1.74 -16.11
C THR A 380 1.00 2.43 -14.86
N ILE A 381 1.83 3.19 -14.14
CA ILE A 381 1.45 3.83 -12.87
C ILE A 381 1.11 5.30 -13.07
N PHE A 382 1.92 6.01 -13.86
CA PHE A 382 1.70 7.41 -14.21
C PHE A 382 1.53 7.53 -15.74
N PRO A 383 0.35 7.20 -16.29
CA PRO A 383 0.16 7.14 -17.73
C PRO A 383 0.54 8.46 -18.38
N ASP A 384 1.41 8.38 -19.37
CA ASP A 384 1.85 9.51 -20.19
C ASP A 384 1.91 9.11 -21.67
N ASP A 385 2.13 10.09 -22.54
CA ASP A 385 2.20 9.86 -24.00
C ASP A 385 3.59 9.37 -24.44
N PHE A 386 4.40 8.83 -23.52
CA PHE A 386 5.78 8.43 -23.75
C PHE A 386 5.99 6.91 -23.67
N LEU A 387 6.91 6.45 -24.50
CA LEU A 387 7.42 5.09 -24.57
C LEU A 387 8.80 5.04 -23.90
N TYR A 388 9.05 3.99 -23.14
CA TYR A 388 10.26 3.82 -22.36
C TYR A 388 11.06 2.61 -22.81
N SER A 389 12.36 2.82 -23.01
CA SER A 389 13.32 1.80 -23.44
C SER A 389 14.50 1.73 -22.47
N TRP A 390 14.92 0.53 -22.07
CA TRP A 390 16.03 0.29 -21.15
C TRP A 390 16.89 -0.91 -21.57
N ASN A 391 18.20 -0.79 -21.36
CA ASN A 391 19.16 -1.86 -21.57
C ASN A 391 20.10 -1.99 -20.36
N PRO A 392 20.11 -3.13 -19.64
CA PRO A 392 20.81 -3.23 -18.35
C PRO A 392 22.32 -3.12 -18.44
N CYS A 393 22.95 -3.77 -19.43
CA CYS A 393 24.41 -4.02 -19.40
C CYS A 393 25.19 -3.36 -20.54
N GLU A 394 24.50 -3.00 -21.63
CA GLU A 394 25.12 -2.45 -22.83
C GLU A 394 24.43 -1.15 -23.24
N PRO A 395 25.18 -0.11 -23.65
CA PRO A 395 24.55 1.11 -24.14
C PRO A 395 23.85 0.86 -25.47
N PHE A 396 22.76 1.57 -25.71
CA PHE A 396 22.02 1.55 -26.97
C PHE A 396 21.82 2.95 -27.54
N SER A 397 21.34 3.00 -28.78
CA SER A 397 21.02 4.26 -29.45
C SER A 397 19.67 4.17 -30.14
N GLU A 398 18.84 5.18 -29.94
CA GLU A 398 17.46 5.24 -30.40
C GLU A 398 17.09 6.71 -30.64
N GLY A 399 16.64 7.06 -31.85
CA GLY A 399 16.35 8.46 -32.19
C GLY A 399 17.53 9.40 -31.85
N SER A 400 17.28 10.40 -31.00
CA SER A 400 18.31 11.33 -30.49
C SER A 400 19.10 10.78 -29.29
N CYS A 401 18.61 9.77 -28.58
CA CYS A 401 19.34 9.09 -27.52
C CYS A 401 20.55 8.35 -28.11
N LYS A 402 21.77 8.73 -27.70
CA LYS A 402 23.04 8.12 -28.14
C LYS A 402 23.81 7.54 -26.97
N ASP A 403 24.19 6.28 -27.13
CA ASP A 403 24.99 5.52 -26.16
C ASP A 403 24.43 5.61 -24.72
N VAL A 404 23.11 5.40 -24.58
CA VAL A 404 22.37 5.49 -23.32
C VAL A 404 22.03 4.10 -22.76
N ALA A 405 21.83 4.01 -21.45
CA ALA A 405 21.23 2.86 -20.78
C ALA A 405 19.70 2.91 -20.77
N ALA A 406 19.11 4.12 -20.77
CA ALA A 406 17.67 4.34 -20.79
C ALA A 406 17.30 5.55 -21.68
N CYS A 407 16.16 5.44 -22.38
CA CYS A 407 15.63 6.49 -23.24
C CYS A 407 14.10 6.53 -23.11
N LYS A 408 13.51 7.73 -23.13
CA LYS A 408 12.08 7.89 -23.41
C LYS A 408 11.87 8.55 -24.76
N SER A 409 10.80 8.17 -25.45
CA SER A 409 10.39 8.75 -26.72
C SER A 409 8.90 9.03 -26.77
N ALA A 410 8.48 10.09 -27.46
CA ALA A 410 7.06 10.32 -27.71
C ALA A 410 6.48 9.14 -28.52
N SER A 411 5.22 8.78 -28.29
CA SER A 411 4.52 7.69 -29.00
C SER A 411 4.50 7.85 -30.53
N ASP A 412 4.56 9.09 -31.04
CA ASP A 412 4.65 9.41 -32.45
C ASP A 412 6.09 9.43 -33.02
N GLY A 413 7.09 9.18 -32.16
CA GLY A 413 8.51 9.19 -32.49
C GLY A 413 9.09 10.58 -32.79
N SER A 414 8.41 11.67 -32.41
CA SER A 414 8.85 13.04 -32.67
C SER A 414 9.94 13.54 -31.70
N GLU A 415 9.92 13.06 -30.46
CA GLU A 415 10.81 13.49 -29.39
C GLU A 415 11.48 12.30 -28.71
N TYR A 416 12.72 12.50 -28.25
CA TYR A 416 13.53 11.51 -27.55
C TYR A 416 14.35 12.21 -26.46
N TYR A 417 14.40 11.61 -25.28
CA TYR A 417 15.10 12.15 -24.11
C TYR A 417 15.97 11.06 -23.48
N ASP A 418 17.26 11.38 -23.29
CA ASP A 418 18.22 10.56 -22.55
C ASP A 418 17.82 10.52 -21.07
N LEU A 419 17.64 9.31 -20.54
CA LEU A 419 17.28 9.08 -19.13
C LEU A 419 18.45 8.54 -18.30
N GLY A 420 19.59 8.24 -18.91
CA GLY A 420 20.67 7.57 -18.20
C GLY A 420 21.77 7.06 -19.12
N LYS A 421 23.04 7.31 -18.77
CA LYS A 421 24.21 6.71 -19.43
C LYS A 421 24.63 5.41 -18.75
N GLN A 422 25.12 4.46 -19.53
CA GLN A 422 25.55 3.16 -19.01
C GLN A 422 26.73 3.27 -18.03
N ASP A 423 27.63 4.24 -18.22
CA ASP A 423 28.81 4.45 -17.39
C ASP A 423 28.52 5.19 -16.08
N SER A 424 27.35 5.83 -15.95
CA SER A 424 26.92 6.50 -14.73
C SER A 424 26.33 5.55 -13.68
N VAL A 425 26.07 4.29 -14.05
CA VAL A 425 25.27 3.35 -13.23
C VAL A 425 25.78 3.23 -11.79
N GLN A 426 24.91 3.43 -10.81
CA GLN A 426 25.14 3.10 -9.41
C GLN A 426 24.30 1.86 -9.06
N ILE A 427 24.89 0.93 -8.31
CA ILE A 427 24.20 -0.29 -7.89
C ILE A 427 24.18 -0.32 -6.36
N SER A 428 22.99 -0.49 -5.80
CA SER A 428 22.76 -0.66 -4.36
C SER A 428 21.64 -1.67 -4.12
N GLY A 429 21.31 -1.94 -2.87
CA GLY A 429 20.36 -2.98 -2.49
C GLY A 429 21.04 -4.24 -1.93
N GLY A 430 20.29 -5.33 -1.80
CA GLY A 430 20.65 -6.42 -0.92
C GLY A 430 19.57 -7.49 -0.74
N LYS A 431 19.47 -8.05 0.47
CA LYS A 431 18.31 -8.85 0.88
C LYS A 431 17.38 -7.99 1.74
N ASP A 432 16.10 -7.95 1.38
CA ASP A 432 15.05 -7.43 2.24
C ASP A 432 14.99 -8.27 3.52
N ALA A 433 14.93 -7.64 4.70
CA ALA A 433 14.96 -8.37 5.97
C ALA A 433 13.59 -8.91 6.40
N SER A 434 12.51 -8.45 5.78
CA SER A 434 11.14 -8.86 6.11
C SER A 434 10.76 -10.10 5.29
N SER A 435 11.04 -10.08 3.98
CA SER A 435 10.75 -11.19 3.07
C SER A 435 11.93 -12.13 2.86
N GLY A 436 13.17 -11.64 3.02
CA GLY A 436 14.39 -12.37 2.64
C GLY A 436 14.71 -12.29 1.15
N ASP A 437 13.90 -11.58 0.37
CA ASP A 437 14.05 -11.49 -1.08
C ASP A 437 15.23 -10.61 -1.46
N VAL A 438 15.85 -10.91 -2.59
CA VAL A 438 16.96 -10.09 -3.11
C VAL A 438 16.38 -8.95 -3.94
N VAL A 439 16.66 -7.71 -3.55
CA VAL A 439 16.21 -6.49 -4.22
C VAL A 439 17.43 -5.62 -4.50
N VAL A 440 17.72 -5.38 -5.78
CA VAL A 440 18.91 -4.63 -6.24
C VAL A 440 18.46 -3.49 -7.14
N SER A 441 18.94 -2.29 -6.86
CA SER A 441 18.59 -1.10 -7.62
C SER A 441 19.73 -0.65 -8.53
N PHE A 442 19.39 -0.24 -9.75
CA PHE A 442 20.31 0.27 -10.75
C PHE A 442 19.90 1.70 -11.10
N ALA A 443 20.68 2.68 -10.62
CA ALA A 443 20.43 4.10 -10.84
C ALA A 443 21.33 4.66 -11.94
N TYR A 444 20.78 5.39 -12.90
CA TYR A 444 21.47 6.00 -14.03
C TYR A 444 21.23 7.50 -14.06
N LEU A 445 22.14 8.23 -14.70
CA LEU A 445 22.11 9.67 -14.85
C LEU A 445 22.33 10.03 -16.32
N SER A 446 21.50 10.92 -16.84
CA SER A 446 21.60 11.45 -18.19
C SER A 446 22.88 12.27 -18.42
N GLU A 447 23.24 12.50 -19.68
CA GLU A 447 24.47 13.22 -20.07
C GLU A 447 24.57 14.64 -19.50
N ASP A 448 23.43 15.33 -19.38
CA ASP A 448 23.36 16.70 -18.84
C ASP A 448 23.23 16.74 -17.31
N GLY A 449 23.03 15.58 -16.65
CA GLY A 449 22.84 15.48 -15.20
C GLY A 449 21.48 15.99 -14.72
N GLU A 450 20.56 16.32 -15.62
CA GLU A 450 19.26 16.89 -15.27
C GLU A 450 18.20 15.82 -15.04
N ARG A 451 18.38 14.62 -15.63
CA ARG A 451 17.46 13.48 -15.51
C ARG A 451 18.16 12.25 -14.94
N ASP A 452 17.44 11.52 -14.10
CA ASP A 452 17.89 10.26 -13.51
C ASP A 452 16.84 9.16 -13.70
N SER A 453 17.29 7.92 -13.82
CA SER A 453 16.40 6.75 -13.90
C SER A 453 16.83 5.67 -12.93
N MET A 454 15.86 4.98 -12.33
CA MET A 454 16.11 3.88 -11.40
C MET A 454 15.34 2.63 -11.81
N VAL A 455 16.05 1.51 -11.87
CA VAL A 455 15.45 0.18 -12.06
C VAL A 455 15.58 -0.62 -10.77
N VAL A 456 14.47 -0.99 -10.17
CA VAL A 456 14.42 -1.85 -8.97
C VAL A 456 14.24 -3.30 -9.43
N ALA A 457 15.25 -4.13 -9.24
CA ALA A 457 15.26 -5.52 -9.64
C ALA A 457 15.00 -6.45 -8.45
N THR A 458 13.88 -7.15 -8.49
CA THR A 458 13.44 -8.11 -7.47
C THR A 458 13.66 -9.54 -7.96
N CYS A 459 14.39 -10.33 -7.17
CA CYS A 459 14.57 -11.76 -7.39
C CYS A 459 13.25 -12.51 -7.19
N THR A 460 12.81 -13.23 -8.21
CA THR A 460 11.58 -14.05 -8.16
C THR A 460 11.87 -15.53 -8.38
N THR A 461 11.03 -16.39 -7.80
CA THR A 461 11.10 -17.85 -8.01
C THR A 461 10.18 -18.24 -9.17
N GLY A 462 10.73 -18.37 -10.38
CA GLY A 462 9.97 -18.67 -11.59
C GLY A 462 10.87 -18.75 -12.83
N ASP A 463 10.26 -18.80 -14.02
CA ASP A 463 10.94 -18.79 -15.32
C ASP A 463 10.57 -17.55 -16.16
N THR A 464 9.91 -16.54 -15.57
CA THR A 464 9.37 -15.37 -16.28
C THR A 464 10.05 -14.10 -15.79
N THR A 465 10.43 -13.24 -16.73
CA THR A 465 10.93 -11.89 -16.44
C THR A 465 9.86 -10.86 -16.81
N THR A 466 9.45 -10.06 -15.84
CA THR A 466 8.49 -8.96 -16.02
C THR A 466 9.23 -7.64 -15.85
N PHE A 467 9.05 -6.74 -16.82
CA PHE A 467 9.55 -5.38 -16.75
C PHE A 467 8.37 -4.42 -16.85
N THR A 468 8.34 -3.44 -15.95
CA THR A 468 7.27 -2.46 -15.84
C THR A 468 7.90 -1.07 -15.85
N ALA A 469 7.46 -0.22 -16.76
CA ALA A 469 7.77 1.21 -16.70
C ALA A 469 6.72 1.89 -15.82
N GLU A 470 7.14 2.44 -14.68
CA GLU A 470 6.25 3.25 -13.84
C GLU A 470 6.10 4.66 -14.39
N GLY A 471 7.06 5.09 -15.22
CA GLY A 471 7.11 6.39 -15.86
C GLY A 471 7.83 7.44 -15.02
N GLN A 472 7.45 8.69 -15.22
CA GLN A 472 8.02 9.82 -14.49
C GLN A 472 7.36 9.95 -13.10
N THR A 473 8.14 9.76 -12.03
CA THR A 473 7.65 9.80 -10.64
C THR A 473 7.71 11.22 -10.06
N THR A 474 8.76 11.98 -10.38
CA THR A 474 8.93 13.39 -10.02
C THR A 474 9.50 14.19 -11.20
N GLU A 475 9.71 15.50 -11.06
CA GLU A 475 10.30 16.30 -12.15
C GLU A 475 11.68 15.75 -12.52
N ASN A 476 11.82 15.22 -13.74
CA ASN A 476 13.03 14.61 -14.31
C ASN A 476 13.54 13.30 -13.69
N SER A 477 12.82 12.65 -12.77
CA SER A 477 13.16 11.32 -12.24
C SER A 477 12.18 10.25 -12.74
N TYR A 478 12.73 9.08 -13.10
CA TYR A 478 11.99 7.99 -13.75
C TYR A 478 12.22 6.65 -13.04
N SER A 479 11.17 5.86 -12.88
CA SER A 479 11.22 4.61 -12.15
C SER A 479 10.75 3.41 -12.99
N PHE A 480 11.41 2.28 -12.79
CA PHE A 480 11.15 1.01 -13.47
C PHE A 480 11.23 -0.14 -12.48
N GLN A 481 10.38 -1.15 -12.67
CA GLN A 481 10.41 -2.39 -11.89
C GLN A 481 10.83 -3.55 -12.79
N LEU A 482 11.69 -4.42 -12.26
CA LEU A 482 12.12 -5.65 -12.90
C LEU A 482 11.93 -6.82 -11.93
N GLU A 483 10.98 -7.70 -12.22
CA GLU A 483 10.84 -8.96 -11.51
C GLU A 483 11.48 -10.07 -12.35
N SER A 484 12.55 -10.69 -11.86
CA SER A 484 13.28 -11.66 -12.67
C SER A 484 14.01 -12.73 -11.85
N PRO A 485 14.02 -13.99 -12.30
CA PRO A 485 14.92 -15.02 -11.80
C PRO A 485 16.40 -14.66 -12.03
N CYS A 486 16.72 -13.81 -13.02
CA CYS A 486 18.09 -13.34 -13.26
C CYS A 486 18.56 -12.28 -12.27
N ALA A 487 17.64 -11.66 -11.51
CA ALA A 487 18.00 -10.80 -10.40
C ALA A 487 18.43 -11.59 -9.14
N CYS A 488 18.36 -12.92 -9.17
CA CYS A 488 18.77 -13.77 -8.06
C CYS A 488 20.28 -14.04 -8.05
N PRO A 489 20.91 -14.18 -6.86
CA PRO A 489 22.32 -14.54 -6.75
C PRO A 489 22.62 -15.91 -7.36
N ASN A 490 23.67 -15.99 -8.18
CA ASN A 490 24.05 -17.20 -8.93
C ASN A 490 22.91 -17.76 -9.77
N ALA A 491 22.13 -16.88 -10.41
CA ALA A 491 21.05 -17.29 -11.30
C ALA A 491 21.54 -18.31 -12.33
N ASP A 492 20.71 -19.31 -12.60
CA ASP A 492 20.99 -20.28 -13.66
C ASP A 492 21.17 -19.53 -14.99
N PRO A 493 22.10 -19.90 -15.88
CA PRO A 493 22.19 -19.31 -17.22
C PRO A 493 20.89 -19.34 -18.03
N LEU A 494 19.91 -20.18 -17.64
CA LEU A 494 18.56 -20.25 -18.18
C LEU A 494 17.55 -19.32 -17.46
N CYS A 495 17.98 -18.49 -16.52
CA CYS A 495 17.13 -17.56 -15.74
C CYS A 495 16.40 -16.54 -16.61
N ALA A 496 16.93 -16.27 -17.81
CA ALA A 496 16.32 -15.39 -18.80
C ALA A 496 15.14 -16.07 -19.50
N GLY A 497 14.49 -17.03 -18.83
CA GLY A 497 13.28 -17.68 -19.29
C GLY A 497 12.28 -16.65 -19.81
N ARG A 498 11.60 -17.02 -20.91
CA ARG A 498 10.87 -16.17 -21.87
C ARG A 498 10.58 -14.76 -21.33
N GLN A 499 11.29 -13.75 -21.89
CA GLN A 499 10.74 -12.40 -21.94
C GLN A 499 9.28 -12.48 -22.40
N THR A 500 8.39 -11.72 -21.77
CA THR A 500 7.00 -11.63 -22.23
C THR A 500 7.05 -11.29 -23.72
N PRO A 501 6.56 -12.18 -24.60
CA PRO A 501 6.64 -11.94 -26.03
C PRO A 501 5.82 -10.69 -26.34
N THR A 502 6.47 -9.67 -26.89
CA THR A 502 5.79 -8.49 -27.43
C THR A 502 4.90 -8.88 -28.62
N CYS A 503 3.84 -8.11 -28.86
CA CYS A 503 3.00 -8.28 -30.05
C CYS A 503 3.16 -7.08 -30.98
N ASP A 504 3.90 -7.27 -32.07
CA ASP A 504 4.13 -6.22 -33.06
C ASP A 504 2.83 -6.00 -33.85
N LYS A 505 2.19 -4.84 -33.67
CA LYS A 505 0.93 -4.47 -34.34
C LYS A 505 1.03 -4.64 -35.87
N THR A 506 0.21 -5.52 -36.44
CA THR A 506 0.13 -5.76 -37.90
C THR A 506 -1.12 -5.12 -38.52
N GLY A 507 -2.14 -4.84 -37.72
CA GLY A 507 -3.42 -4.26 -38.13
C GLY A 507 -4.18 -3.63 -36.96
N PRO A 508 -5.45 -3.23 -37.17
CA PRO A 508 -6.25 -2.62 -36.11
C PRO A 508 -6.66 -3.58 -35.00
N CYS A 509 -6.71 -4.89 -35.30
CA CYS A 509 -7.09 -5.94 -34.37
C CYS A 509 -6.19 -7.18 -34.49
N SER A 510 -5.00 -6.99 -35.05
CA SER A 510 -4.06 -8.07 -35.33
C SER A 510 -2.63 -7.66 -34.98
N CYS A 511 -1.87 -8.60 -34.47
CA CYS A 511 -0.46 -8.40 -34.12
C CYS A 511 0.33 -9.71 -34.20
N ARG A 512 1.63 -9.60 -34.47
CA ARG A 512 2.54 -10.74 -34.59
C ARG A 512 3.38 -10.89 -33.34
N MET A 513 3.34 -12.06 -32.73
CA MET A 513 4.11 -12.37 -31.52
C MET A 513 5.61 -12.47 -31.84
N SER A 514 6.43 -11.82 -31.02
CA SER A 514 7.90 -11.80 -31.20
C SER A 514 8.59 -13.12 -30.83
N ASP A 515 7.95 -14.00 -30.05
CA ASP A 515 8.44 -15.37 -29.78
C ASP A 515 8.24 -16.35 -30.95
N GLY A 516 7.67 -15.87 -32.07
CA GLY A 516 7.45 -16.67 -33.27
C GLY A 516 6.30 -17.68 -33.14
N THR A 517 5.46 -17.58 -32.10
CA THR A 517 4.28 -18.45 -31.93
C THR A 517 3.21 -18.23 -32.99
N GLY A 518 3.15 -17.04 -33.58
CA GLY A 518 2.27 -16.75 -34.71
C GLY A 518 1.69 -15.34 -34.65
N GLU A 519 0.64 -15.13 -35.43
CA GLU A 519 -0.15 -13.89 -35.45
C GLU A 519 -1.44 -14.10 -34.65
N VAL A 520 -1.76 -13.14 -33.79
CA VAL A 520 -3.09 -13.03 -33.18
C VAL A 520 -3.90 -12.13 -34.11
N ASP A 521 -5.05 -12.62 -34.58
CA ASP A 521 -5.92 -11.91 -35.52
C ASP A 521 -7.38 -12.07 -35.08
N LEU A 522 -8.00 -10.98 -34.65
CA LEU A 522 -9.41 -10.96 -34.25
C LEU A 522 -10.37 -10.72 -35.41
N SER A 523 -9.88 -10.55 -36.65
CA SER A 523 -10.71 -10.37 -37.85
C SER A 523 -11.80 -11.44 -38.03
N PRO A 524 -11.58 -12.73 -37.69
CA PRO A 524 -12.63 -13.74 -37.80
C PRO A 524 -13.80 -13.53 -36.83
N LEU A 525 -13.63 -12.75 -35.76
CA LEU A 525 -14.70 -12.43 -34.81
C LEU A 525 -15.72 -11.44 -35.38
N LEU A 526 -15.39 -10.74 -36.47
CA LEU A 526 -16.27 -9.73 -37.05
C LEU A 526 -17.63 -10.32 -37.43
N ALA A 527 -18.63 -9.99 -36.63
CA ALA A 527 -20.00 -10.49 -36.78
C ALA A 527 -20.99 -9.36 -36.48
N GLY A 528 -21.41 -8.65 -37.52
CA GLY A 528 -22.27 -7.46 -37.36
C GLY A 528 -21.45 -6.18 -37.25
N ASN A 529 -22.12 -5.06 -36.94
CA ASN A 529 -21.48 -3.76 -36.77
C ASN A 529 -22.29 -2.89 -35.79
N PRO A 530 -21.91 -2.78 -34.50
CA PRO A 530 -20.73 -3.39 -33.85
C PRO A 530 -20.84 -4.91 -33.66
N THR A 531 -19.69 -5.59 -33.49
CA THR A 531 -19.61 -7.06 -33.28
C THR A 531 -20.22 -7.46 -31.93
N PHE A 532 -19.82 -6.80 -30.85
CA PHE A 532 -20.42 -6.97 -29.53
C PHE A 532 -21.29 -5.75 -29.29
N LYS A 533 -22.61 -5.94 -29.24
CA LYS A 533 -23.58 -4.84 -29.16
C LYS A 533 -24.36 -4.88 -27.86
N ASP A 534 -24.46 -3.72 -27.21
CA ASP A 534 -25.34 -3.49 -26.06
C ASP A 534 -25.13 -4.51 -24.91
N VAL A 535 -23.86 -4.78 -24.57
CA VAL A 535 -23.46 -5.71 -23.51
C VAL A 535 -23.50 -4.99 -22.15
N PRO A 536 -24.20 -5.51 -21.12
CA PRO A 536 -24.21 -4.92 -19.79
C PRO A 536 -22.94 -5.23 -18.99
N ALA A 537 -22.57 -4.36 -18.05
CA ALA A 537 -21.50 -4.63 -17.10
C ALA A 537 -21.87 -5.76 -16.11
N THR A 538 -20.94 -6.69 -15.88
CA THR A 538 -21.15 -7.90 -15.05
C THR A 538 -20.52 -7.81 -13.67
N GLU A 539 -19.32 -7.23 -13.55
CA GLU A 539 -18.58 -7.15 -12.27
C GLU A 539 -18.97 -5.91 -11.46
N VAL A 540 -19.08 -4.75 -12.12
CA VAL A 540 -19.61 -3.52 -11.54
C VAL A 540 -20.90 -3.12 -12.28
N PRO A 541 -22.06 -3.69 -11.90
CA PRO A 541 -23.31 -3.42 -12.61
C PRO A 541 -23.67 -1.93 -12.59
N ASP A 542 -23.97 -1.39 -13.76
CA ASP A 542 -24.33 0.01 -13.94
C ASP A 542 -25.56 0.19 -14.84
N ASP A 543 -25.95 1.45 -15.03
CA ASP A 543 -27.09 1.82 -15.90
C ASP A 543 -26.68 1.95 -17.38
N PHE A 544 -25.56 1.36 -17.80
CA PHE A 544 -25.01 1.50 -19.15
C PHE A 544 -24.92 0.16 -19.90
N LEU A 545 -24.85 0.27 -21.22
CA LEU A 545 -24.62 -0.81 -22.17
C LEU A 545 -23.42 -0.43 -23.02
N TYR A 546 -22.62 -1.43 -23.35
CA TYR A 546 -21.34 -1.25 -24.00
C TYR A 546 -21.32 -1.99 -25.32
N SER A 547 -20.83 -1.30 -26.35
CA SER A 547 -20.68 -1.84 -27.69
C SER A 547 -19.22 -1.75 -28.10
N TRP A 548 -18.66 -2.84 -28.65
CA TRP A 548 -17.28 -2.90 -29.13
C TRP A 548 -17.20 -3.54 -30.52
N ASN A 549 -16.33 -3.01 -31.36
CA ASN A 549 -15.97 -3.60 -32.63
C ASN A 549 -14.44 -3.65 -32.79
N PRO A 550 -13.83 -4.84 -32.88
CA PRO A 550 -12.37 -4.98 -32.81
C PRO A 550 -11.63 -4.37 -34.01
N CYS A 551 -12.10 -4.64 -35.24
CA CYS A 551 -11.29 -4.39 -36.45
C CYS A 551 -11.84 -3.32 -37.39
N GLU A 552 -13.09 -2.90 -37.20
CA GLU A 552 -13.71 -1.86 -38.02
C GLU A 552 -14.35 -0.77 -37.15
N PRO A 553 -14.23 0.52 -37.53
CA PRO A 553 -14.92 1.60 -36.82
C PRO A 553 -16.43 1.48 -37.00
N PHE A 554 -17.19 1.93 -36.00
CA PHE A 554 -18.64 1.97 -36.07
C PHE A 554 -19.24 3.27 -35.53
N ASP A 555 -20.51 3.48 -35.88
CA ASP A 555 -21.32 4.61 -35.44
C ASP A 555 -22.50 4.12 -34.60
N GLU A 556 -22.69 4.71 -33.42
CA GLU A 556 -23.83 4.43 -32.54
C GLU A 556 -24.23 5.67 -31.75
N GLY A 557 -25.43 6.20 -32.02
CA GLY A 557 -25.88 7.45 -31.39
C GLY A 557 -24.93 8.62 -31.69
N SER A 558 -24.37 9.24 -30.65
CA SER A 558 -23.35 10.30 -30.80
C SER A 558 -21.91 9.79 -30.86
N CYS A 559 -21.67 8.49 -30.70
CA CYS A 559 -20.37 7.88 -30.99
C CYS A 559 -20.22 7.74 -32.51
N GLN A 560 -19.14 8.28 -33.09
CA GLN A 560 -18.90 8.28 -34.54
C GLN A 560 -17.47 7.86 -34.85
N GLY A 561 -17.30 6.83 -35.67
CA GLY A 561 -16.00 6.25 -36.02
C GLY A 561 -15.24 5.69 -34.82
N VAL A 562 -15.95 5.15 -33.83
CA VAL A 562 -15.36 4.64 -32.59
C VAL A 562 -15.09 3.14 -32.69
N ALA A 563 -14.19 2.64 -31.84
CA ALA A 563 -14.08 1.21 -31.56
C ALA A 563 -14.96 0.80 -30.38
N ILE A 564 -15.23 1.70 -29.43
CA ILE A 564 -16.08 1.44 -28.26
C ILE A 564 -17.06 2.59 -28.04
N CYS A 565 -18.32 2.25 -27.80
CA CYS A 565 -19.36 3.20 -27.40
C CYS A 565 -20.07 2.70 -26.15
N GLN A 566 -20.28 3.60 -25.18
CA GLN A 566 -21.15 3.38 -24.03
C GLN A 566 -22.46 4.11 -24.25
N LYS A 567 -23.58 3.43 -23.99
CA LYS A 567 -24.94 3.98 -24.12
C LYS A 567 -25.67 3.79 -22.80
N LYS A 568 -26.37 4.83 -22.32
CA LYS A 568 -27.25 4.69 -21.16
C LYS A 568 -28.42 3.76 -21.47
N ASN A 569 -28.86 2.93 -20.52
CA ASN A 569 -29.91 1.93 -20.70
C ASN A 569 -31.23 2.52 -21.27
N ASP A 570 -31.55 3.76 -20.94
CA ASP A 570 -32.73 4.49 -21.45
C ASP A 570 -32.53 5.13 -22.85
N GLY A 571 -31.33 5.02 -23.43
CA GLY A 571 -30.95 5.58 -24.72
C GLY A 571 -30.74 7.11 -24.71
N SER A 572 -30.72 7.75 -23.55
CA SER A 572 -30.67 9.22 -23.43
C SER A 572 -29.28 9.83 -23.65
N ALA A 573 -28.21 9.06 -23.45
CA ALA A 573 -26.83 9.52 -23.56
C ALA A 573 -25.93 8.43 -24.16
N TYR A 574 -24.91 8.89 -24.89
CA TYR A 574 -23.86 8.05 -25.49
C TYR A 574 -22.51 8.70 -25.21
N TYR A 575 -21.51 7.88 -24.91
CA TYR A 575 -20.16 8.31 -24.56
C TYR A 575 -19.15 7.53 -25.41
N ASP A 576 -18.30 8.28 -26.12
CA ASP A 576 -17.11 7.73 -26.77
C ASP A 576 -16.13 7.25 -25.71
N LEU A 577 -15.78 5.97 -25.76
CA LEU A 577 -14.82 5.33 -24.85
C LEU A 577 -13.52 4.93 -25.55
N GLY A 578 -13.38 5.21 -26.84
CA GLY A 578 -12.23 4.76 -27.61
C GLY A 578 -12.44 4.91 -29.10
N ARG A 579 -11.59 5.70 -29.75
CA ARG A 579 -11.54 5.77 -31.21
C ARG A 579 -10.89 4.53 -31.80
N HIS A 580 -11.30 4.15 -32.99
CA HIS A 580 -10.71 2.98 -33.64
C HIS A 580 -9.26 3.21 -34.11
N ASP A 581 -8.90 4.45 -34.44
CA ASP A 581 -7.54 4.81 -34.88
C ASP A 581 -6.52 4.94 -33.73
N SER A 582 -6.97 4.99 -32.47
CA SER A 582 -6.11 5.06 -31.28
C SER A 582 -5.72 3.70 -30.71
N VAL A 583 -6.01 2.60 -31.41
CA VAL A 583 -5.75 1.25 -30.86
C VAL A 583 -4.27 1.01 -30.59
N GLU A 584 -3.94 0.62 -29.37
CA GLU A 584 -2.62 0.13 -28.96
C GLU A 584 -2.72 -1.34 -28.60
N ILE A 585 -1.73 -2.15 -28.99
CA ILE A 585 -1.77 -3.60 -28.76
C ILE A 585 -0.55 -3.99 -27.94
N GLN A 586 -0.76 -4.65 -26.81
CA GLN A 586 0.30 -5.17 -25.96
C GLN A 586 0.07 -6.64 -25.70
N ALA A 587 1.15 -7.38 -25.46
CA ALA A 587 1.05 -8.76 -25.00
C ALA A 587 1.49 -8.85 -23.55
N SER A 588 0.71 -9.59 -22.77
CA SER A 588 0.96 -9.88 -21.38
C SER A 588 0.81 -11.38 -21.13
N GLN A 589 1.22 -11.83 -19.96
CA GLN A 589 0.93 -13.17 -19.48
C GLN A 589 0.03 -13.05 -18.26
N ASP A 590 -1.00 -13.87 -18.20
CA ASP A 590 -1.79 -14.03 -16.99
C ASP A 590 -0.87 -14.59 -15.87
N PRO A 591 -0.71 -13.85 -14.75
CA PRO A 591 0.22 -14.23 -13.67
C PRO A 591 -0.20 -15.51 -12.92
N ILE A 592 -1.45 -15.96 -13.08
CA ILE A 592 -2.03 -17.12 -12.40
C ILE A 592 -2.01 -18.35 -13.32
N THR A 593 -2.35 -18.17 -14.61
CA THR A 593 -2.50 -19.29 -15.55
C THR A 593 -1.30 -19.48 -16.48
N GLY A 594 -0.42 -18.47 -16.59
CA GLY A 594 0.68 -18.45 -17.56
C GLY A 594 0.21 -18.40 -19.02
N ALA A 595 -1.08 -18.15 -19.25
CA ALA A 595 -1.64 -18.03 -20.60
C ALA A 595 -1.21 -16.69 -21.22
N SER A 596 -0.90 -16.71 -22.51
CA SER A 596 -0.66 -15.49 -23.28
C SER A 596 -1.97 -14.73 -23.43
N ALA A 597 -1.97 -13.49 -22.96
CA ALA A 597 -3.05 -12.53 -23.17
C ALA A 597 -2.55 -11.41 -24.08
N VAL A 598 -3.43 -10.90 -24.93
CA VAL A 598 -3.15 -9.73 -25.77
C VAL A 598 -4.15 -8.66 -25.39
N SER A 599 -3.67 -7.50 -24.96
CA SER A 599 -4.53 -6.37 -24.63
C SER A 599 -4.63 -5.39 -25.79
N PHE A 600 -5.83 -4.83 -25.96
CA PHE A 600 -6.14 -3.80 -26.94
C PHE A 600 -6.59 -2.55 -26.17
N GLY A 601 -5.76 -1.50 -26.16
CA GLY A 601 -6.05 -0.21 -25.55
C GLY A 601 -6.67 0.74 -26.56
N TYR A 602 -7.64 1.55 -26.14
CA TYR A 602 -8.28 2.58 -26.97
C TYR A 602 -8.48 3.87 -26.17
N THR A 603 -8.31 5.01 -26.82
CA THR A 603 -8.47 6.34 -26.22
C THR A 603 -9.55 7.14 -26.94
N SER A 604 -10.41 7.84 -26.17
CA SER A 604 -11.50 8.68 -26.69
C SER A 604 -10.98 9.91 -27.45
N ALA A 605 -11.84 10.53 -28.26
CA ALA A 605 -11.45 11.69 -29.07
C ALA A 605 -10.98 12.92 -28.28
N ASP A 606 -11.41 13.07 -27.03
CA ASP A 606 -11.01 14.14 -26.11
C ASP A 606 -9.82 13.75 -25.20
N GLY A 607 -9.31 12.52 -25.33
CA GLY A 607 -8.23 12.00 -24.48
C GLY A 607 -8.63 11.80 -23.02
N GLN A 608 -9.92 11.93 -22.67
CA GLN A 608 -10.36 11.87 -21.28
C GLN A 608 -10.72 10.46 -20.82
N ARG A 609 -11.04 9.55 -21.74
CA ARG A 609 -11.45 8.17 -21.42
C ARG A 609 -10.56 7.16 -22.14
N SER A 610 -10.24 6.09 -21.43
CA SER A 610 -9.44 4.99 -21.93
C SER A 610 -10.16 3.66 -21.67
N SER A 611 -10.04 2.76 -22.63
CA SER A 611 -10.62 1.42 -22.55
C SER A 611 -9.56 0.37 -22.82
N LEU A 612 -9.55 -0.71 -22.03
CA LEU A 612 -8.64 -1.83 -22.21
C LEU A 612 -9.44 -3.13 -22.39
N ILE A 613 -9.24 -3.82 -23.51
CA ILE A 613 -9.75 -5.18 -23.72
C ILE A 613 -8.61 -6.15 -23.46
N ILE A 614 -8.78 -7.07 -22.51
CA ILE A 614 -7.85 -8.17 -22.29
C ILE A 614 -8.35 -9.38 -23.07
N ALA A 615 -7.64 -9.77 -24.13
CA ALA A 615 -7.97 -10.94 -24.93
C ALA A 615 -7.16 -12.16 -24.48
N THR A 616 -7.85 -13.14 -23.90
CA THR A 616 -7.27 -14.38 -23.39
C THR A 616 -7.49 -15.52 -24.38
N CYS A 617 -6.39 -16.18 -24.76
CA CYS A 617 -6.45 -17.38 -25.59
C CYS A 617 -7.12 -18.54 -24.84
N THR A 618 -8.24 -19.05 -25.37
CA THR A 618 -8.94 -20.20 -24.82
C THR A 618 -9.30 -21.21 -25.91
N THR A 619 -9.53 -22.47 -25.54
CA THR A 619 -10.02 -23.51 -26.47
C THR A 619 -11.55 -23.61 -26.51
N GLY A 620 -12.26 -22.69 -25.85
CA GLY A 620 -13.71 -22.71 -25.66
C GLY A 620 -14.46 -21.83 -26.67
N ASP A 621 -15.75 -21.60 -26.43
CA ASP A 621 -16.52 -20.63 -27.21
C ASP A 621 -16.00 -19.20 -26.93
N THR A 622 -16.21 -18.28 -27.88
CA THR A 622 -15.88 -16.87 -27.66
C THR A 622 -16.86 -16.23 -26.70
N GLU A 623 -16.36 -15.64 -25.62
CA GLU A 623 -17.11 -14.93 -24.60
C GLU A 623 -16.51 -13.53 -24.41
N PHE A 624 -17.37 -12.51 -24.40
CA PHE A 624 -16.99 -11.12 -24.16
C PHE A 624 -17.78 -10.59 -22.98
N THR A 625 -17.07 -10.13 -21.95
CA THR A 625 -17.65 -9.55 -20.74
C THR A 625 -17.15 -8.13 -20.52
N VAL A 626 -17.96 -7.35 -19.83
CA VAL A 626 -17.69 -5.95 -19.51
C VAL A 626 -17.56 -5.86 -17.99
N ASP A 627 -16.38 -5.51 -17.51
CA ASP A 627 -16.15 -5.37 -16.07
C ASP A 627 -16.74 -4.03 -15.59
N GLY A 628 -16.66 -3.01 -16.45
CA GLY A 628 -17.22 -1.69 -16.23
C GLY A 628 -16.13 -0.65 -15.97
N GLN A 629 -16.47 0.41 -15.24
CA GLN A 629 -15.53 1.46 -14.90
C GLN A 629 -14.74 1.07 -13.64
N ASP A 630 -13.43 0.92 -13.76
CA ASP A 630 -12.53 0.51 -12.66
C ASP A 630 -12.06 1.73 -11.84
N VAL A 631 -11.57 2.76 -12.53
CA VAL A 631 -11.21 4.08 -11.95
C VAL A 631 -11.85 5.21 -12.77
N PRO A 632 -11.87 6.49 -12.30
CA PRO A 632 -12.45 7.59 -13.05
C PRO A 632 -12.00 7.62 -14.53
N ASN A 633 -12.94 7.46 -15.46
CA ASN A 633 -12.73 7.43 -16.91
C ASN A 633 -11.90 6.26 -17.50
N SER A 634 -11.64 5.19 -16.74
CA SER A 634 -10.98 3.98 -17.25
C SER A 634 -11.93 2.79 -17.26
N TYR A 635 -11.98 2.05 -18.36
CA TYR A 635 -12.93 0.96 -18.59
C TYR A 635 -12.23 -0.34 -18.95
N LEU A 636 -12.63 -1.44 -18.31
CA LEU A 636 -12.03 -2.75 -18.51
C LEU A 636 -13.03 -3.75 -19.14
N PHE A 637 -12.53 -4.53 -20.09
CA PHE A 637 -13.27 -5.54 -20.83
C PHE A 637 -12.46 -6.82 -20.94
N GLN A 638 -13.13 -7.97 -20.95
CA GLN A 638 -12.50 -9.28 -21.12
C GLN A 638 -13.03 -9.96 -22.37
N LEU A 639 -12.13 -10.53 -23.16
CA LEU A 639 -12.44 -11.37 -24.31
C LEU A 639 -11.76 -12.73 -24.12
N SER A 640 -12.53 -13.77 -23.86
CA SER A 640 -12.03 -15.15 -23.94
C SER A 640 -12.34 -15.70 -25.32
N SER A 641 -11.33 -16.03 -26.12
CA SER A 641 -11.57 -16.50 -27.49
C SER A 641 -10.45 -17.41 -28.03
N PRO A 642 -10.79 -18.41 -28.86
CA PRO A 642 -9.80 -19.11 -29.68
C PRO A 642 -9.09 -18.22 -30.69
N CYS A 643 -9.70 -17.12 -31.14
CA CYS A 643 -9.09 -16.18 -32.08
C CYS A 643 -7.99 -15.33 -31.42
N ALA A 644 -7.99 -15.25 -30.09
CA ALA A 644 -6.92 -14.61 -29.32
C ALA A 644 -5.65 -15.48 -29.23
N CYS A 645 -5.70 -16.72 -29.73
CA CYS A 645 -4.55 -17.62 -29.72
C CYS A 645 -3.57 -17.31 -30.87
N PRO A 646 -2.26 -17.17 -30.60
CA PRO A 646 -1.26 -16.97 -31.64
C PRO A 646 -1.27 -18.10 -32.67
N GLY A 647 -1.32 -17.74 -33.95
CA GLY A 647 -1.31 -18.71 -35.06
C GLY A 647 -2.64 -19.45 -35.25
N ALA A 648 -3.74 -18.93 -34.71
CA ALA A 648 -5.08 -19.39 -35.03
C ALA A 648 -5.37 -19.27 -36.53
N ASP A 649 -6.05 -20.27 -37.11
CA ASP A 649 -6.50 -20.20 -38.50
C ASP A 649 -7.77 -19.35 -38.64
N ALA A 650 -8.28 -19.24 -39.88
CA ALA A 650 -9.47 -18.44 -40.18
C ALA A 650 -10.76 -18.94 -39.50
N ASP A 651 -10.77 -20.16 -38.97
CA ASP A 651 -11.86 -20.73 -38.17
C ASP A 651 -11.60 -20.56 -36.65
N CYS A 652 -10.57 -19.80 -36.29
CA CYS A 652 -10.03 -19.65 -34.95
C CYS A 652 -9.63 -20.97 -34.28
N ALA A 653 -9.30 -21.99 -35.08
CA ALA A 653 -8.74 -23.24 -34.58
C ALA A 653 -7.21 -23.11 -34.52
N GLY A 654 -6.64 -23.09 -33.32
CA GLY A 654 -5.19 -23.03 -33.12
C GLY A 654 -4.47 -24.28 -33.67
N LEU A 655 -3.28 -24.07 -34.26
CA LEU A 655 -2.34 -25.16 -34.55
C LEU A 655 -1.68 -25.64 -33.25
N ILE A 656 -1.87 -26.92 -32.91
CA ILE A 656 -1.15 -27.60 -31.81
C ILE A 656 0.29 -27.92 -32.27
N PRO A 657 1.37 -27.40 -31.63
CA PRO A 657 2.72 -27.93 -31.85
C PRO A 657 2.98 -29.15 -30.95
N ILE A 658 3.00 -30.31 -31.61
CA ILE A 658 3.72 -31.55 -31.32
C ILE A 658 5.03 -31.42 -30.50
N ASN A 659 5.04 -31.79 -29.21
CA ASN A 659 5.68 -33.00 -28.63
C ASN A 659 5.64 -32.99 -27.08
N PRO A 660 5.65 -34.16 -26.41
CA PRO A 660 5.20 -34.32 -25.03
C PRO A 660 6.35 -34.25 -24.01
N THR A 661 6.18 -33.39 -23.01
CA THR A 661 6.81 -33.54 -21.69
C THR A 661 5.75 -33.27 -20.62
N PRO A 662 5.79 -34.01 -19.49
CA PRO A 662 4.60 -34.32 -18.71
C PRO A 662 4.05 -33.06 -18.05
N SER A 663 2.74 -32.88 -18.18
CA SER A 663 1.99 -31.82 -17.55
C SER A 663 2.24 -31.77 -16.04
N PRO A 664 2.38 -30.57 -15.45
CA PRO A 664 2.13 -30.37 -14.03
C PRO A 664 0.71 -30.88 -13.76
N ARG A 665 0.57 -31.67 -12.70
CA ARG A 665 -0.70 -32.31 -12.35
C ARG A 665 -1.79 -31.25 -12.26
N GLU A 666 -2.85 -31.42 -13.04
CA GLU A 666 -4.10 -30.69 -12.88
C GLU A 666 -4.47 -30.68 -11.39
N GLY A 667 -4.41 -29.49 -10.79
CA GLY A 667 -4.94 -29.27 -9.46
C GLY A 667 -6.42 -29.64 -9.48
N LEU A 668 -6.82 -30.54 -8.59
CA LEU A 668 -8.22 -30.92 -8.43
C LEU A 668 -9.02 -29.63 -8.17
N GLY A 669 -10.01 -29.32 -9.03
CA GLY A 669 -10.84 -28.14 -8.86
C GLY A 669 -11.43 -28.06 -7.45
N GLY A 670 -11.62 -26.86 -6.91
CA GLY A 670 -12.05 -26.65 -5.52
C GLY A 670 -13.29 -27.46 -5.11
N GLY A 671 -14.22 -27.68 -6.06
CA GLY A 671 -15.37 -28.59 -5.87
C GLY A 671 -14.97 -30.05 -5.68
N THR A 672 -13.97 -30.54 -6.42
CA THR A 672 -13.43 -31.91 -6.25
C THR A 672 -12.65 -32.04 -4.94
N VAL A 673 -11.89 -31.02 -4.53
CA VAL A 673 -11.21 -31.00 -3.22
C VAL A 673 -12.24 -31.04 -2.09
N PHE A 674 -13.29 -30.23 -2.17
CA PHE A 674 -14.40 -30.26 -1.21
C PHE A 674 -15.07 -31.62 -1.14
N LEU A 675 -15.34 -32.26 -2.29
CA LEU A 675 -15.92 -33.60 -2.34
C LEU A 675 -14.99 -34.65 -1.72
N ILE A 676 -13.67 -34.56 -1.96
CA ILE A 676 -12.69 -35.47 -1.34
C ILE A 676 -12.70 -35.30 0.17
N ILE A 677 -12.67 -34.06 0.69
CA ILE A 677 -12.73 -33.79 2.13
C ILE A 677 -14.04 -34.31 2.73
N ALA A 678 -15.18 -34.03 2.10
CA ALA A 678 -16.49 -34.48 2.57
C ALA A 678 -16.59 -36.01 2.62
N VAL A 679 -16.17 -36.72 1.57
CA VAL A 679 -16.19 -38.20 1.52
C VAL A 679 -15.23 -38.79 2.55
N SER A 680 -14.05 -38.18 2.74
CA SER A 680 -13.06 -38.60 3.73
C SER A 680 -13.60 -38.44 5.16
N ALA A 681 -14.22 -37.30 5.47
CA ALA A 681 -14.81 -37.01 6.76
C ALA A 681 -16.00 -37.93 7.08
N ILE A 682 -16.87 -38.18 6.11
CA ILE A 682 -18.00 -39.11 6.25
C ILE A 682 -17.48 -40.54 6.51
N THR A 683 -16.46 -40.97 5.77
CA THR A 683 -15.84 -42.29 5.94
C THR A 683 -15.20 -42.42 7.32
N GLY A 684 -14.43 -41.41 7.74
CA GLY A 684 -13.84 -41.35 9.08
C GLY A 684 -14.89 -41.39 10.19
N TYR A 685 -15.98 -40.62 10.05
CA TYR A 685 -17.10 -40.60 10.98
C TYR A 685 -17.73 -41.99 11.16
N PHE A 686 -18.02 -42.70 10.06
CA PHE A 686 -18.58 -44.04 10.14
C PHE A 686 -17.59 -45.06 10.73
N LEU A 687 -16.31 -45.02 10.35
CA LEU A 687 -15.31 -45.97 10.85
C LEU A 687 -15.07 -45.79 12.35
N VAL A 688 -14.73 -44.56 12.78
CA VAL A 688 -14.44 -44.27 14.18
C VAL A 688 -15.69 -44.50 15.03
N GLY A 689 -16.84 -44.02 14.58
CA GLY A 689 -18.08 -44.18 15.33
C GLY A 689 -18.59 -45.62 15.39
N ALA A 690 -18.38 -46.43 14.34
CA ALA A 690 -18.71 -47.86 14.36
C ALA A 690 -17.80 -48.62 15.32
N ILE A 691 -16.49 -48.33 15.31
CA ILE A 691 -15.54 -48.93 16.27
C ILE A 691 -15.94 -48.56 17.69
N PHE A 692 -16.22 -47.27 17.95
CA PHE A 692 -16.66 -46.79 19.27
C PHE A 692 -17.95 -47.49 19.73
N ASN A 693 -18.99 -47.54 18.89
CA ASN A 693 -20.27 -48.15 19.26
C ASN A 693 -20.17 -49.68 19.43
N LYS A 694 -19.31 -50.36 18.67
CA LYS A 694 -19.14 -51.82 18.72
C LYS A 694 -18.23 -52.27 19.87
N VAL A 695 -17.08 -51.61 20.04
CA VAL A 695 -16.05 -52.03 20.99
C VAL A 695 -16.33 -51.48 22.39
N ILE A 696 -16.70 -50.20 22.49
CA ILE A 696 -16.88 -49.55 23.79
C ILE A 696 -18.32 -49.71 24.29
N ARG A 697 -19.31 -49.56 23.40
CA ARG A 697 -20.74 -49.64 23.77
C ARG A 697 -21.40 -50.99 23.53
N GLY A 698 -20.68 -51.96 22.97
CA GLY A 698 -21.17 -53.34 22.76
C GLY A 698 -22.40 -53.45 21.86
N LYS A 699 -22.73 -52.43 21.05
CA LYS A 699 -23.90 -52.44 20.17
C LYS A 699 -23.72 -53.45 19.04
N GLN A 700 -24.80 -54.10 18.63
CA GLN A 700 -24.79 -55.13 17.58
C GLN A 700 -25.86 -54.84 16.51
N GLY A 701 -25.63 -55.33 15.29
CA GLY A 701 -26.53 -55.10 14.15
C GLY A 701 -26.52 -53.63 13.68
N SER A 702 -27.68 -53.13 13.24
CA SER A 702 -27.78 -51.78 12.62
C SER A 702 -27.49 -50.61 13.59
N GLU A 703 -27.45 -50.87 14.89
CA GLU A 703 -27.18 -49.85 15.92
C GLU A 703 -25.68 -49.53 16.09
N VAL A 704 -24.81 -50.27 15.39
CA VAL A 704 -23.38 -49.96 15.31
C VAL A 704 -23.15 -48.66 14.54
N ILE A 705 -24.03 -48.35 13.57
CA ILE A 705 -23.93 -47.14 12.75
C ILE A 705 -24.21 -45.92 13.64
N PRO A 706 -23.28 -44.95 13.75
CA PRO A 706 -23.49 -43.70 14.47
C PRO A 706 -24.74 -42.97 13.98
N ASN A 707 -25.58 -42.49 14.90
CA ASN A 707 -26.81 -41.76 14.58
C ASN A 707 -27.72 -42.45 13.53
N VAL A 708 -27.87 -43.78 13.61
CA VAL A 708 -28.60 -44.60 12.62
C VAL A 708 -30.01 -44.08 12.27
N GLN A 709 -30.71 -43.44 13.20
CA GLN A 709 -32.06 -42.90 12.95
C GLN A 709 -32.03 -41.74 11.94
N PHE A 710 -31.02 -40.87 12.03
CA PHE A 710 -30.82 -39.78 11.06
C PHE A 710 -30.50 -40.33 9.67
N TRP A 711 -29.59 -41.31 9.57
CA TRP A 711 -29.22 -41.89 8.27
C TRP A 711 -30.34 -42.70 7.62
N LYS A 712 -31.23 -43.29 8.42
CA LYS A 712 -32.43 -43.96 7.90
C LYS A 712 -33.48 -42.97 7.38
N SER A 713 -33.57 -41.77 7.95
CA SER A 713 -34.53 -40.74 7.51
C SER A 713 -34.00 -39.87 6.36
N LEU A 714 -32.68 -39.79 6.18
CA LEU A 714 -32.03 -38.95 5.17
C LEU A 714 -32.51 -39.18 3.72
N PRO A 715 -32.66 -40.42 3.20
CA PRO A 715 -33.21 -40.63 1.86
C PRO A 715 -34.65 -40.12 1.70
N GLY A 716 -35.42 -40.15 2.78
CA GLY A 716 -36.78 -39.59 2.83
C GLY A 716 -36.77 -38.06 2.71
N TYR A 717 -35.85 -37.39 3.42
CA TYR A 717 -35.70 -35.93 3.33
C TYR A 717 -35.21 -35.48 1.96
N ILE A 718 -34.25 -36.18 1.35
CA ILE A 718 -33.77 -35.88 -0.01
C ILE A 718 -34.91 -36.02 -1.02
N LYS A 719 -35.70 -37.11 -0.92
CA LYS A 719 -36.87 -37.30 -1.79
C LYS A 719 -37.91 -36.19 -1.62
N SER A 720 -38.18 -35.74 -0.40
CA SER A 720 -39.09 -34.63 -0.13
C SER A 720 -38.56 -33.30 -0.67
N GLY A 721 -37.25 -33.02 -0.54
CA GLY A 721 -36.61 -31.82 -1.09
C GLY A 721 -36.60 -31.79 -2.62
N VAL A 722 -36.26 -32.91 -3.26
CA VAL A 722 -36.30 -33.04 -4.73
C VAL A 722 -37.74 -32.94 -5.25
N SER A 723 -38.73 -33.49 -4.53
CA SER A 723 -40.15 -33.34 -4.89
C SER A 723 -40.64 -31.89 -4.76
N PHE A 724 -40.03 -31.08 -3.89
CA PHE A 724 -40.34 -29.66 -3.73
C PHE A 724 -39.76 -28.83 -4.90
N LEU A 725 -38.57 -29.18 -5.38
CA LEU A 725 -37.93 -28.53 -6.53
C LEU A 725 -38.60 -28.87 -7.88
N ILE A 726 -39.15 -30.08 -8.04
CA ILE A 726 -39.73 -30.55 -9.32
C ILE A 726 -41.24 -30.22 -9.44
N SER A 727 -41.91 -29.68 -8.41
CA SER A 727 -43.33 -29.33 -8.47
C SER A 727 -43.67 -28.04 -7.70
N PRO A 728 -43.58 -26.85 -8.33
CA PRO A 728 -43.83 -25.59 -7.64
C PRO A 728 -45.32 -25.29 -7.37
N CYS A 729 -46.27 -26.09 -7.85
CA CYS A 729 -47.71 -25.77 -7.79
C CYS A 729 -48.58 -26.96 -7.40
N ARG A 730 -48.77 -27.20 -6.10
CA ARG A 730 -50.02 -27.79 -5.57
C ARG A 730 -50.50 -27.01 -4.35
N LYS A 731 -51.75 -26.55 -4.43
CA LYS A 731 -52.45 -25.81 -3.38
C LYS A 731 -52.51 -26.59 -2.08
N THR A 732 -52.28 -25.84 -1.01
CA THR A 732 -52.33 -26.15 0.42
C THR A 732 -53.40 -27.16 0.83
N THR A 733 -53.03 -28.13 1.66
CA THR A 733 -53.93 -28.66 2.68
C THR A 733 -53.12 -29.00 3.94
N THR A 734 -53.23 -28.09 4.92
CA THR A 734 -53.12 -28.21 6.38
C THR A 734 -52.00 -29.06 7.02
N TYR A 735 -51.21 -28.38 7.86
CA TYR A 735 -50.04 -28.84 8.61
C TYR A 735 -50.36 -29.58 9.93
N GLU A 736 -51.54 -30.21 10.09
CA GLU A 736 -51.93 -30.76 11.40
C GLU A 736 -51.82 -32.29 11.57
N GLN A 737 -51.26 -33.05 10.63
CA GLN A 737 -51.00 -34.47 10.88
C GLN A 737 -49.71 -34.98 10.23
N ILE A 738 -48.56 -34.70 10.85
CA ILE A 738 -47.42 -35.64 10.92
C ILE A 738 -46.83 -35.58 12.33
#